data_AF-A0A182XZ38-F1
#
_entry.id   AF-A0A182XZ38-F1
#
_cell.length_a   1.000
_cell.length_b   1.000
_cell.length_c   1.000
_cell.angle_alpha   90.00
_cell.angle_beta   90.00
_cell.angle_gamma   90.00
#
_symmetry.space_group_name_H-M   'P 1'
#
loop_
_entity.id
_entity.type
_entity.pdbx_description
1 polymer ?
#
loop_
_entity_poly.entity_id
_entity_poly.type
_entity_poly.pdbx_seq_one_letter_code
_entity_poly.pdbx_strand_id
1 'polypeptide(L)'
;MDVMSPQLMWIGTRCYRVNQTKSTVHEEATSERPLAYVEEDIYGEDEREEEYEIEVTNTGKFQTSFHVPSAFYAMIIGAKGQTRQRLEAETKAQIRVPKQGTTGDIVVSGTSRKSVSSARSRIELIVIGARNKQQFTHFLSVPLNVPEVTKRFLDFRHKVVNKLPRAFSVDESLFQQPEKLHITLCTMSLMDNEDRANAAQILLDCQESILSPIVKENGPLEIRVRGLEYMNDDPHAVDVLYAKIESPALQTAADQIYEYFIAKGLMQKKYDHVKLHATLINSLFRVSQTEPVSEREAERRRITFDASEILRLYGEFDFGSLVLNEIHLSQRFSTSCTGYYEATAVMKLLIIEGGQFRKNTRCDGKVILITGANTGIGKETARELLKRGGKVYIACRSLERANEARSDIIAQTGLGDIHVRQLDLSSMDSIRKFATGFLKEEQRLDLLINNAGVMACPKALTKDGFEQQLGVNHLGHFLLTNLLLDRLKESAPSRIINLSSLAHKYGKINRKDLNSEHSYNQVTAYCQSKLANVMFTRELAKRLQGTGVTAYAVHPGTVDTDLPRHMGSLFFLFDHKLVKPLLRVAFKTPLSGAQTTLYTALDEDLAEESGKYYADCREQKLSKYARNDEVAAWLWEESARMTRLEA
;
A
#
# COMPACT_ATOMS: atom_id res chain seq x y z
N MET A 1 56.96 -7.51 4.76
CA MET A 1 55.99 -8.61 4.62
C MET A 1 54.61 -7.98 4.67
N ASP A 2 53.76 -8.32 3.69
CA ASP A 2 52.49 -7.68 3.33
C ASP A 2 51.56 -7.33 4.51
N VAL A 3 51.40 -6.04 4.80
CA VAL A 3 50.40 -5.49 5.74
C VAL A 3 49.46 -4.51 5.02
N MET A 4 49.33 -4.58 3.69
CA MET A 4 48.62 -3.55 2.91
C MET A 4 47.64 -4.10 1.86
N SER A 5 46.92 -5.18 2.15
CA SER A 5 45.70 -5.53 1.40
C SER A 5 44.66 -6.19 2.29
N PRO A 6 43.60 -5.46 2.74
CA PRO A 6 42.49 -6.09 3.45
C PRO A 6 41.81 -7.10 2.52
N GLN A 7 41.35 -8.22 3.10
CA GLN A 7 40.73 -9.30 2.33
C GLN A 7 39.51 -8.75 1.58
N LEU A 8 39.53 -8.84 0.25
CA LEU A 8 38.50 -8.32 -0.63
C LEU A 8 37.47 -9.41 -0.93
N MET A 9 36.19 -9.07 -0.81
CA MET A 9 35.08 -9.96 -1.11
C MET A 9 34.23 -9.34 -2.22
N TRP A 10 34.02 -10.10 -3.30
CA TRP A 10 33.19 -9.69 -4.42
C TRP A 10 31.79 -10.27 -4.29
N ILE A 11 30.78 -9.42 -4.40
CA ILE A 11 29.37 -9.83 -4.44
C ILE A 11 28.72 -9.11 -5.62
N GLY A 12 28.35 -9.88 -6.65
CA GLY A 12 27.90 -9.32 -7.93
C GLY A 12 29.00 -8.49 -8.60
N THR A 13 28.67 -7.24 -8.96
CA THR A 13 29.62 -6.30 -9.61
C THR A 13 30.35 -5.37 -8.63
N ARG A 14 30.21 -5.58 -7.31
CA ARG A 14 30.81 -4.70 -6.28
C ARG A 14 31.77 -5.46 -5.37
N CYS A 15 32.82 -4.74 -4.94
CA CYS A 15 33.93 -5.25 -4.13
C CYS A 15 33.90 -4.61 -2.73
N TYR A 16 33.99 -5.43 -1.69
CA TYR A 16 33.95 -5.04 -0.28
C TYR A 16 35.26 -5.39 0.43
N ARG A 17 35.65 -4.59 1.43
CA ARG A 17 36.81 -4.86 2.31
C ARG A 17 36.34 -5.49 3.61
N VAL A 18 36.91 -6.64 3.98
CA VAL A 18 36.60 -7.35 5.22
C VAL A 18 37.61 -6.98 6.30
N ASN A 19 37.13 -6.42 7.42
CA ASN A 19 37.97 -6.11 8.59
C ASN A 19 37.97 -7.29 9.56
N GLN A 20 39.16 -7.77 9.96
CA GLN A 20 39.30 -8.80 10.99
C GLN A 20 39.20 -8.17 12.39
N THR A 21 38.25 -8.63 13.20
CA THR A 21 38.16 -8.26 14.62
C THR A 21 39.29 -8.94 15.40
N LYS A 22 40.29 -8.18 15.87
CA LYS A 22 41.33 -8.68 16.79
C LYS A 22 40.73 -8.95 18.18
N SER A 23 40.92 -10.17 18.67
CA SER A 23 40.79 -10.53 20.08
C SER A 23 41.97 -9.98 20.87
N THR A 24 41.75 -9.03 21.77
CA THR A 24 42.77 -8.57 22.72
C THR A 24 42.77 -9.45 23.96
N VAL A 25 43.90 -10.12 24.18
CA VAL A 25 44.29 -10.77 25.43
C VAL A 25 44.73 -9.66 26.39
N HIS A 26 44.14 -9.59 27.59
CA HIS A 26 44.63 -8.74 28.68
C HIS A 26 45.41 -9.60 29.68
N GLU A 27 46.67 -9.23 29.91
CA GLU A 27 47.54 -9.74 30.97
C GLU A 27 47.05 -9.31 32.36
N GLU A 28 47.36 -10.15 33.35
CA GLU A 28 46.93 -10.06 34.74
C GLU A 28 47.51 -8.85 35.50
N ALA A 29 46.65 -8.16 36.23
CA ALA A 29 47.01 -7.40 37.44
C ALA A 29 45.90 -7.58 38.49
N THR A 30 46.33 -7.79 39.72
CA THR A 30 45.65 -8.51 40.81
C THR A 30 44.58 -7.72 41.60
N SER A 31 43.64 -8.53 42.13
CA SER A 31 42.76 -8.35 43.31
C SER A 31 41.63 -7.32 43.28
N GLU A 32 40.44 -7.79 42.90
CA GLU A 32 39.28 -8.02 43.79
C GLU A 32 38.25 -8.86 43.02
N ARG A 33 37.73 -9.95 43.61
CA ARG A 33 36.75 -10.84 42.93
C ARG A 33 35.36 -10.18 42.92
N PRO A 34 34.69 -10.01 41.77
CA PRO A 34 33.23 -9.91 41.74
C PRO A 34 32.63 -11.32 41.60
N LEU A 35 31.58 -11.56 42.39
CA LEU A 35 30.85 -12.82 42.47
C LEU A 35 30.34 -13.32 41.10
N ALA A 36 30.27 -14.64 40.97
CA ALA A 36 29.61 -15.31 39.86
C ALA A 36 28.18 -14.78 39.70
N TYR A 37 27.87 -14.28 38.50
CA TYR A 37 26.54 -13.81 38.13
C TYR A 37 25.59 -15.00 38.11
N VAL A 38 24.76 -15.13 39.15
CA VAL A 38 23.58 -15.99 39.17
C VAL A 38 22.40 -15.06 38.91
N GLU A 39 21.76 -15.22 37.77
CA GLU A 39 20.56 -14.48 37.38
C GLU A 39 19.38 -15.01 38.21
N GLU A 40 18.80 -14.17 39.08
CA GLU A 40 17.60 -14.52 39.85
C GLU A 40 16.39 -14.64 38.90
N ASP A 41 15.58 -15.68 39.10
CA ASP A 41 14.34 -15.92 38.36
C ASP A 41 13.30 -14.82 38.67
N ILE A 42 13.16 -13.85 37.77
CA ILE A 42 12.09 -12.83 37.79
C ILE A 42 11.04 -13.15 36.71
N TYR A 43 10.81 -14.44 36.43
CA TYR A 43 9.88 -14.88 35.38
C TYR A 43 8.47 -15.05 35.96
N GLY A 44 7.69 -13.98 35.94
CA GLY A 44 6.23 -14.09 36.06
C GLY A 44 5.68 -14.93 34.91
N GLU A 45 4.81 -15.89 35.23
CA GLU A 45 4.07 -16.72 34.27
C GLU A 45 3.05 -15.87 33.49
N ASP A 46 3.49 -15.19 32.43
CA ASP A 46 2.57 -14.78 31.36
C ASP A 46 2.59 -15.89 30.31
N GLU A 47 1.75 -16.92 30.50
CA GLU A 47 1.42 -17.90 29.46
C GLU A 47 0.65 -17.17 28.34
N ARG A 48 1.37 -16.48 27.44
CA ARG A 48 0.79 -16.07 26.16
C ARG A 48 0.48 -17.35 25.38
N GLU A 49 -0.80 -17.68 25.23
CA GLU A 49 -1.28 -18.70 24.27
C GLU A 49 -1.09 -18.17 22.84
N GLU A 50 0.15 -17.99 22.41
CA GLU A 50 0.47 -17.81 20.99
C GLU A 50 0.40 -19.19 20.32
N GLU A 51 -0.55 -19.36 19.40
CA GLU A 51 -0.70 -20.60 18.64
C GLU A 51 0.43 -20.71 17.59
N TYR A 52 1.63 -21.08 18.04
CA TYR A 52 2.75 -21.30 17.14
C TYR A 52 2.42 -22.41 16.13
N GLU A 53 2.88 -22.23 14.89
CA GLU A 53 2.85 -23.30 13.88
C GLU A 53 3.78 -24.44 14.32
N ILE A 54 3.18 -25.45 14.94
CA ILE A 54 3.83 -26.68 15.40
C ILE A 54 3.29 -27.84 14.57
N GLU A 55 4.18 -28.43 13.77
CA GLU A 55 3.91 -29.56 12.90
C GLU A 55 4.17 -30.90 13.61
N VAL A 56 3.46 -31.94 13.18
CA VAL A 56 3.73 -33.32 13.60
C VAL A 56 4.63 -33.97 12.56
N THR A 57 5.81 -34.43 12.98
CA THR A 57 6.77 -35.11 12.11
C THR A 57 6.29 -36.52 11.76
N ASN A 58 6.87 -37.11 10.71
CA ASN A 58 6.64 -38.50 10.30
C ASN A 58 6.97 -39.53 11.41
N THR A 59 7.69 -39.11 12.45
CA THR A 59 8.06 -39.92 13.62
C THR A 59 7.13 -39.72 14.82
N GLY A 60 6.03 -38.96 14.66
CA GLY A 60 5.06 -38.65 15.72
C GLY A 60 5.55 -37.62 16.73
N LYS A 61 6.65 -36.92 16.47
CA LYS A 61 7.17 -35.84 17.32
C LYS A 61 6.58 -34.49 16.88
N PHE A 62 6.58 -33.53 17.78
CA PHE A 62 6.18 -32.15 17.49
C PHE A 62 7.42 -31.34 17.14
N GLN A 63 7.32 -30.45 16.14
CA GLN A 63 8.42 -29.58 15.72
C GLN A 63 7.92 -28.20 15.30
N THR A 64 8.72 -27.17 15.58
CA THR A 64 8.55 -25.83 15.02
C THR A 64 9.89 -25.29 14.52
N SER A 65 9.85 -24.50 13.46
CA SER A 65 11.00 -23.85 12.84
C SER A 65 10.72 -22.36 12.80
N PHE A 66 11.69 -21.53 13.17
CA PHE A 66 11.55 -20.08 13.12
C PHE A 66 12.89 -19.38 12.96
N HIS A 67 12.85 -18.23 12.29
CA HIS A 67 14.02 -17.40 12.06
C HIS A 67 14.48 -16.69 13.33
N VAL A 68 15.79 -16.67 13.54
CA VAL A 68 16.47 -15.80 14.51
C VAL A 68 17.72 -15.25 13.85
N PRO A 69 17.99 -13.93 13.91
CA PRO A 69 19.22 -13.39 13.38
C PRO A 69 20.45 -14.04 13.99
N SER A 70 21.42 -14.40 13.14
CA SER A 70 22.65 -15.10 13.58
C SER A 70 23.45 -14.37 14.66
N ALA A 71 23.27 -13.04 14.77
CA ALA A 71 23.82 -12.21 15.84
C ALA A 71 23.37 -12.65 17.24
N PHE A 72 22.22 -13.32 17.37
CA PHE A 72 21.66 -13.76 18.65
C PHE A 72 21.88 -15.24 18.97
N TYR A 73 22.45 -16.05 18.05
CA TYR A 73 22.69 -17.47 18.30
C TYR A 73 23.55 -17.71 19.54
N ALA A 74 24.59 -16.88 19.75
CA ALA A 74 25.47 -17.01 20.91
C ALA A 74 24.70 -16.80 22.24
N MET A 75 23.65 -15.98 22.26
CA MET A 75 22.83 -15.72 23.44
C MET A 75 21.93 -16.91 23.78
N ILE A 76 21.43 -17.59 22.75
CA ILE A 76 20.60 -18.80 22.90
C ILE A 76 21.45 -20.00 23.32
N ILE A 77 22.65 -20.12 22.74
CA ILE A 77 23.60 -21.19 23.08
C ILE A 77 24.14 -20.98 24.51
N GLY A 78 24.54 -19.75 24.85
CA GLY A 78 25.17 -19.42 26.12
C GLY A 78 26.63 -19.87 26.22
N ALA A 79 27.32 -19.42 27.27
CA ALA A 79 28.70 -19.82 27.52
C ALA A 79 28.82 -21.35 27.61
N LYS A 80 29.68 -21.95 26.79
CA LYS A 80 29.86 -23.42 26.67
C LYS A 80 28.55 -24.20 26.41
N GLY A 81 27.50 -23.56 25.89
CA GLY A 81 26.21 -24.21 25.62
C GLY A 81 25.26 -24.30 26.82
N GLN A 82 25.58 -23.66 27.95
CA GLN A 82 24.82 -23.78 29.20
C GLN A 82 23.36 -23.32 29.06
N THR A 83 23.10 -22.19 28.40
CA THR A 83 21.73 -21.67 28.23
C THR A 83 20.86 -22.64 27.45
N ARG A 84 21.36 -23.18 26.33
CA ARG A 84 20.63 -24.17 25.54
C ARG A 84 20.36 -25.44 26.35
N GLN A 85 21.37 -25.97 27.04
CA GLN A 85 21.21 -27.17 27.86
C GLN A 85 20.17 -26.99 28.97
N ARG A 86 20.16 -25.82 29.62
CA ARG A 86 19.14 -25.45 30.62
C ARG A 86 17.74 -25.43 30.01
N LEU A 87 17.57 -24.76 28.87
CA LEU A 87 16.28 -24.70 28.16
C LEU A 87 15.78 -26.10 27.77
N GLU A 88 16.65 -26.95 27.22
CA GLU A 88 16.32 -28.33 26.85
C GLU A 88 15.91 -29.17 28.08
N ALA A 89 16.62 -29.02 29.21
CA ALA A 89 16.32 -29.73 30.45
C ALA A 89 14.97 -29.33 31.06
N GLU A 90 14.68 -28.02 31.12
CA GLU A 90 13.46 -27.50 31.75
C GLU A 90 12.21 -27.74 30.91
N THR A 91 12.33 -27.62 29.59
CA THR A 91 11.19 -27.74 28.66
C THR A 91 10.99 -29.14 28.11
N LYS A 92 11.97 -30.04 28.29
CA LYS A 92 12.02 -31.38 27.69
C LYS A 92 11.99 -31.37 26.15
N ALA A 93 12.34 -30.25 25.53
CA ALA A 93 12.49 -30.10 24.09
C ALA A 93 13.97 -30.23 23.68
N GLN A 94 14.21 -30.44 22.40
CA GLN A 94 15.52 -30.42 21.75
C GLN A 94 15.63 -29.18 20.86
N ILE A 95 16.70 -28.40 21.02
CA ILE A 95 16.90 -27.11 20.36
C ILE A 95 18.11 -27.21 19.43
N ARG A 96 17.87 -27.06 18.13
CA ARG A 96 18.93 -27.01 17.12
C ARG A 96 19.13 -25.58 16.66
N VAL A 97 20.27 -25.01 17.04
CA VAL A 97 20.72 -23.69 16.57
C VAL A 97 21.69 -23.89 15.40
N PRO A 98 21.56 -23.14 14.28
CA PRO A 98 22.53 -23.17 13.18
C PRO A 98 23.95 -22.80 13.64
N LYS A 99 24.94 -23.12 12.80
CA LYS A 99 26.33 -22.76 13.09
C LYS A 99 26.50 -21.24 13.03
N GLN A 100 27.36 -20.69 13.88
CA GLN A 100 27.67 -19.26 13.85
C GLN A 100 28.24 -18.86 12.48
N GLY A 101 27.69 -17.79 11.89
CA GLY A 101 28.02 -17.36 10.53
C GLY A 101 27.27 -18.06 9.40
N THR A 102 26.35 -19.00 9.71
CA THR A 102 25.42 -19.58 8.74
C THR A 102 24.00 -19.05 8.95
N THR A 103 23.26 -18.86 7.87
CA THR A 103 21.84 -18.52 7.88
C THR A 103 20.99 -19.78 7.95
N GLY A 104 19.95 -19.79 8.76
CA GLY A 104 18.99 -20.89 8.87
C GLY A 104 18.11 -20.76 10.08
N ASP A 105 17.04 -21.55 10.13
CA ASP A 105 16.10 -21.49 11.23
C ASP A 105 16.61 -22.21 12.47
N ILE A 106 16.13 -21.75 13.62
CA ILE A 106 16.18 -22.54 14.85
C ILE A 106 15.06 -23.56 14.80
N VAL A 107 15.41 -24.82 15.04
CA VAL A 107 14.46 -25.92 15.06
C VAL A 107 14.29 -26.41 16.49
N VAL A 108 13.06 -26.37 16.99
CA VAL A 108 12.68 -26.89 18.31
C VAL A 108 11.81 -28.12 18.09
N SER A 109 12.17 -29.24 18.70
CA SER A 109 11.42 -30.50 18.60
C SER A 109 11.19 -31.14 19.96
N GLY A 110 10.08 -31.86 20.13
CA GLY A 110 9.71 -32.43 21.42
C GLY A 110 8.66 -33.53 21.30
N THR A 111 8.37 -34.20 22.42
CA THR A 111 7.37 -35.28 22.50
C THR A 111 5.95 -34.76 22.71
N SER A 112 5.78 -33.48 23.06
CA SER A 112 4.47 -32.84 23.21
C SER A 112 4.47 -31.43 22.64
N ARG A 113 3.29 -30.96 22.22
CA ARG A 113 3.10 -29.58 21.73
C ARG A 113 3.46 -28.54 22.79
N LYS A 114 3.10 -28.78 24.06
CA LYS A 114 3.42 -27.88 25.20
C LYS A 114 4.93 -27.74 25.41
N SER A 115 5.69 -28.83 25.27
CA SER A 115 7.16 -28.81 25.39
C SER A 115 7.80 -27.92 24.32
N VAL A 116 7.38 -28.08 23.06
CA VAL A 116 7.89 -27.28 21.93
C VAL A 116 7.49 -25.81 22.07
N SER A 117 6.24 -25.53 22.41
CA SER A 117 5.74 -24.16 22.63
C SER A 117 6.50 -23.44 23.74
N SER A 118 6.69 -24.09 24.89
CA SER A 118 7.40 -23.52 26.04
C SER A 118 8.86 -23.18 25.71
N ALA A 119 9.56 -24.07 24.99
CA ALA A 119 10.94 -23.81 24.54
C ALA A 119 11.01 -22.65 23.55
N ARG A 120 10.08 -22.57 22.59
CA ARG A 120 10.01 -21.46 21.63
C ARG A 120 9.80 -20.12 22.33
N SER A 121 8.82 -20.00 23.23
CA SER A 121 8.55 -18.74 23.95
C SER A 121 9.77 -18.28 24.76
N ARG A 122 10.49 -19.20 25.41
CA ARG A 122 11.70 -18.85 26.18
C ARG A 122 12.86 -18.39 25.28
N ILE A 123 13.03 -19.00 24.11
CA ILE A 123 14.01 -18.54 23.12
C ILE A 123 13.66 -17.13 22.65
N GLU A 124 12.38 -16.88 22.34
CA GLU A 124 11.89 -15.57 21.90
C GLU A 124 12.15 -14.47 22.94
N LEU A 125 11.91 -14.74 24.22
CA LEU A 125 12.23 -13.82 25.31
C LEU A 125 13.73 -13.51 25.40
N ILE A 126 14.60 -14.50 25.24
CA ILE A 126 16.07 -14.30 25.21
C ILE A 126 16.45 -13.42 24.03
N VAL A 127 15.89 -13.67 22.84
CA VAL A 127 16.17 -12.88 21.63
C VAL A 127 15.70 -11.45 21.79
N ILE A 128 14.49 -11.22 22.30
CA ILE A 128 13.95 -9.87 22.56
C ILE A 128 14.84 -9.13 23.57
N GLY A 129 15.20 -9.77 24.68
CA GLY A 129 16.08 -9.20 25.69
C GLY A 129 17.47 -8.84 25.14
N ALA A 130 18.05 -9.70 24.28
CA ALA A 130 19.31 -9.42 23.61
C ALA A 130 19.20 -8.30 22.57
N ARG A 131 18.09 -8.25 21.82
CA ARG A 131 17.80 -7.23 20.81
C ARG A 131 17.67 -5.84 21.43
N ASN A 132 17.06 -5.74 22.62
CA ASN A 132 16.89 -4.45 23.32
C ASN A 132 18.19 -3.85 23.87
N LYS A 133 19.24 -4.66 24.02
CA LYS A 133 20.59 -4.21 24.37
C LYS A 133 21.37 -3.70 23.14
N GLN A 134 20.87 -3.94 21.93
CA GLN A 134 21.46 -3.41 20.70
C GLN A 134 21.00 -1.97 20.45
N GLN A 135 21.85 -1.18 19.80
CA GLN A 135 21.44 0.11 19.26
C GLN A 135 20.42 -0.07 18.14
N PHE A 136 19.40 0.80 18.11
CA PHE A 136 18.41 0.77 17.04
C PHE A 136 19.07 1.07 15.69
N THR A 137 18.68 0.30 14.67
CA THR A 137 19.16 0.46 13.30
C THR A 137 18.10 1.10 12.41
N HIS A 138 16.82 1.01 12.82
CA HIS A 138 15.68 1.54 12.09
C HIS A 138 14.70 2.23 13.04
N PHE A 139 13.87 3.10 12.48
CA PHE A 139 12.81 3.76 13.20
C PHE A 139 11.63 4.04 12.27
N LEU A 140 10.42 4.06 12.83
CA LEU A 140 9.24 4.52 12.13
C LEU A 140 9.17 6.04 12.21
N SER A 141 9.00 6.69 11.07
CA SER A 141 8.99 8.15 10.98
C SER A 141 7.85 8.70 10.15
N VAL A 142 7.28 9.82 10.60
CA VAL A 142 6.37 10.68 9.83
C VAL A 142 7.18 11.87 9.30
N PRO A 143 7.40 12.00 7.98
CA PRO A 143 8.12 13.13 7.43
C PRO A 143 7.37 14.45 7.66
N LEU A 144 8.09 15.48 8.11
CA LEU A 144 7.58 16.84 8.31
C LEU A 144 8.20 17.85 7.33
N ASN A 145 9.02 17.39 6.40
CA ASN A 145 9.78 18.19 5.44
C ASN A 145 8.92 18.78 4.30
N VAL A 146 7.63 19.03 4.56
CA VAL A 146 6.73 19.70 3.62
C VAL A 146 7.09 21.19 3.48
N PRO A 147 6.82 21.85 2.33
CA PRO A 147 7.27 23.21 2.07
C PRO A 147 6.88 24.24 3.14
N GLU A 148 5.66 24.14 3.70
CA GLU A 148 5.19 25.04 4.75
C GLU A 148 6.00 24.93 6.03
N VAL A 149 6.12 23.71 6.57
CA VAL A 149 6.83 23.43 7.83
C VAL A 149 8.32 23.71 7.69
N THR A 150 8.93 23.28 6.58
CA THR A 150 10.34 23.57 6.28
C THR A 150 10.62 25.07 6.24
N LYS A 151 9.75 25.86 5.59
CA LYS A 151 9.90 27.32 5.53
C LYS A 151 9.80 27.95 6.91
N ARG A 152 8.84 27.53 7.74
CA ARG A 152 8.66 28.04 9.12
C ARG A 152 9.81 27.64 10.03
N PHE A 153 10.32 26.43 9.89
CA PHE A 153 11.52 25.96 10.60
C PHE A 153 12.76 26.80 10.26
N LEU A 154 12.97 27.13 8.98
CA LEU A 154 14.07 27.99 8.55
C LEU A 154 13.93 29.42 9.09
N ASP A 155 12.71 29.97 9.14
CA ASP A 155 12.44 31.26 9.79
C ASP A 155 12.73 31.23 11.29
N PHE A 156 12.32 30.16 11.98
CA PHE A 156 12.66 29.94 13.39
C PHE A 156 14.18 29.88 13.60
N ARG A 157 14.90 29.09 12.79
CA ARG A 157 16.36 28.99 12.83
C ARG A 157 17.01 30.35 12.65
N HIS A 158 16.60 31.11 11.64
CA HIS A 158 17.10 32.45 11.39
C HIS A 158 16.84 33.40 12.57
N LYS A 159 15.65 33.33 13.19
CA LYS A 159 15.31 34.14 14.37
C LYS A 159 16.16 33.79 15.60
N VAL A 160 16.40 32.50 15.85
CA VAL A 160 17.22 32.06 16.98
C VAL A 160 18.68 32.43 16.78
N VAL A 161 19.26 32.16 15.61
CA VAL A 161 20.68 32.41 15.35
C VAL A 161 21.00 33.90 15.27
N ASN A 162 20.15 34.70 14.61
CA ASN A 162 20.50 36.10 14.28
C ASN A 162 19.84 37.15 15.17
N LYS A 163 18.76 36.84 15.90
CA LYS A 163 18.00 37.83 16.67
C LYS A 163 18.11 37.68 18.19
N LEU A 164 18.72 36.60 18.70
CA LEU A 164 18.96 36.44 20.13
C LEU A 164 20.15 37.30 20.61
N PRO A 165 20.14 37.75 21.87
CA PRO A 165 21.32 38.36 22.47
C PRO A 165 22.52 37.40 22.42
N ARG A 166 23.74 37.92 22.27
CA ARG A 166 24.98 37.10 22.15
C ARG A 166 25.19 36.12 23.31
N ALA A 167 24.67 36.41 24.51
CA ALA A 167 24.76 35.53 25.67
C ALA A 167 23.97 34.21 25.48
N PHE A 168 22.98 34.19 24.59
CA PHE A 168 22.08 33.05 24.34
C PHE A 168 22.14 32.58 22.88
N SER A 169 23.16 33.00 22.12
CA SER A 169 23.28 32.62 20.72
C SER A 169 23.63 31.14 20.60
N VAL A 170 22.83 30.40 19.84
CA VAL A 170 23.03 28.97 19.57
C VAL A 170 23.66 28.81 18.19
N ASP A 171 24.63 27.90 18.07
CA ASP A 171 25.33 27.61 16.82
C ASP A 171 24.39 26.96 15.79
N GLU A 172 24.48 27.37 14.52
CA GLU A 172 23.62 26.85 13.45
C GLU A 172 23.80 25.33 13.23
N SER A 173 24.98 24.77 13.52
CA SER A 173 25.26 23.31 13.42
C SER A 173 24.44 22.46 14.39
N LEU A 174 23.83 23.07 15.42
CA LEU A 174 22.96 22.38 16.35
C LEU A 174 21.56 22.13 15.79
N PHE A 175 21.17 22.78 14.70
CA PHE A 175 19.85 22.62 14.09
C PHE A 175 19.77 21.36 13.24
N GLN A 176 18.61 20.72 13.26
CA GLN A 176 18.27 19.62 12.38
C GLN A 176 18.31 20.08 10.92
N GLN A 177 18.69 19.16 10.02
CA GLN A 177 18.56 19.40 8.58
C GLN A 177 17.07 19.48 8.20
N PRO A 178 16.64 20.50 7.45
CA PRO A 178 15.22 20.66 7.10
C PRO A 178 14.65 19.42 6.39
N GLU A 179 15.46 18.78 5.55
CA GLU A 179 15.09 17.56 4.83
C GLU A 179 14.79 16.40 5.78
N LYS A 180 15.44 16.37 6.96
CA LYS A 180 15.34 15.32 7.99
C LYS A 180 14.37 15.66 9.13
N LEU A 181 13.54 16.69 9.01
CA LEU A 181 12.47 16.94 9.97
C LEU A 181 11.44 15.80 9.95
N HIS A 182 11.20 15.18 11.10
CA HIS A 182 10.28 14.06 11.24
C HIS A 182 9.75 13.91 12.67
N ILE A 183 8.65 13.17 12.80
CA ILE A 183 8.17 12.61 14.08
C ILE A 183 8.61 11.15 14.14
N THR A 184 9.21 10.73 15.25
CA THR A 184 9.56 9.30 15.47
C THR A 184 8.44 8.60 16.21
N LEU A 185 7.92 7.51 15.65
CA LEU A 185 6.87 6.71 16.27
C LEU A 185 7.44 5.52 17.06
N CYS A 186 8.43 4.83 16.49
CA CYS A 186 9.00 3.61 17.05
C CYS A 186 10.48 3.51 16.71
N THR A 187 11.30 2.87 17.56
CA THR A 187 12.70 2.54 17.25
C THR A 187 12.94 1.05 17.42
N MET A 188 13.72 0.45 16.53
CA MET A 188 13.95 -1.00 16.52
C MET A 188 15.33 -1.38 15.97
N SER A 189 15.83 -2.52 16.43
CA SER A 189 17.14 -3.06 16.03
C SER A 189 16.94 -4.21 15.07
N LEU A 190 16.91 -3.94 13.75
CA LEU A 190 16.78 -4.94 12.69
C LEU A 190 18.17 -5.40 12.23
N MET A 191 18.46 -6.69 12.38
CA MET A 191 19.82 -7.24 12.31
C MET A 191 20.15 -7.83 10.93
N ASP A 192 19.15 -8.29 10.18
CA ASP A 192 19.33 -8.89 8.85
C ASP A 192 18.20 -8.52 7.87
N ASN A 193 18.23 -9.11 6.67
CA ASN A 193 17.24 -8.84 5.63
C ASN A 193 15.83 -9.36 6.01
N GLU A 194 15.75 -10.41 6.80
CA GLU A 194 14.49 -11.04 7.16
C GLU A 194 13.78 -10.26 8.27
N ASP A 195 14.53 -9.76 9.26
CA ASP A 195 14.04 -8.75 10.20
C ASP A 195 13.49 -7.52 9.47
N ARG A 196 14.21 -7.02 8.44
CA ARG A 196 13.79 -5.88 7.62
C ARG A 196 12.51 -6.17 6.84
N ALA A 197 12.41 -7.34 6.22
CA ALA A 197 11.22 -7.76 5.49
C ALA A 197 10.02 -7.93 6.43
N ASN A 198 10.21 -8.53 7.60
CA ASN A 198 9.17 -8.69 8.62
C ASN A 198 8.67 -7.33 9.13
N ALA A 199 9.57 -6.42 9.49
CA ALA A 199 9.22 -5.07 9.93
C ALA A 199 8.46 -4.28 8.85
N ALA A 200 8.87 -4.42 7.59
CA ALA A 200 8.17 -3.82 6.45
C ALA A 200 6.74 -4.38 6.30
N GLN A 201 6.57 -5.69 6.46
CA GLN A 201 5.25 -6.33 6.40
C GLN A 201 4.34 -5.87 7.54
N ILE A 202 4.86 -5.82 8.78
CA ILE A 202 4.10 -5.35 9.95
C ILE A 202 3.65 -3.90 9.77
N LEU A 203 4.52 -3.04 9.20
CA LEU A 203 4.14 -1.66 8.88
C LEU A 203 2.97 -1.61 7.89
N LEU A 204 2.99 -2.44 6.85
CA LEU A 204 1.90 -2.51 5.88
C LEU A 204 0.60 -3.05 6.49
N ASP A 205 0.68 -4.04 7.38
CA ASP A 205 -0.49 -4.58 8.07
C ASP A 205 -1.17 -3.50 8.93
N CYS A 206 -0.40 -2.61 9.56
CA CYS A 206 -0.93 -1.46 10.30
C CYS A 206 -1.80 -0.54 9.45
N GLN A 207 -1.61 -0.52 8.12
CA GLN A 207 -2.44 0.29 7.22
C GLN A 207 -3.90 -0.15 7.28
N GLU A 208 -4.16 -1.45 7.17
CA GLU A 208 -5.52 -1.99 7.14
C GLU A 208 -6.10 -2.11 8.55
N SER A 209 -5.29 -2.56 9.53
CA SER A 209 -5.77 -2.88 10.88
C SER A 209 -5.92 -1.66 11.80
N ILE A 210 -5.11 -0.61 11.60
CA ILE A 210 -5.03 0.53 12.54
C ILE A 210 -5.40 1.83 11.83
N LEU A 211 -4.68 2.18 10.76
CA LEU A 211 -4.84 3.50 10.13
C LEU A 211 -6.16 3.63 9.36
N SER A 212 -6.58 2.62 8.60
CA SER A 212 -7.82 2.70 7.82
C SER A 212 -9.07 2.93 8.69
N PRO A 213 -9.26 2.24 9.83
CA PRO A 213 -10.33 2.56 10.77
C PRO A 213 -10.25 4.00 11.30
N ILE A 214 -9.07 4.44 11.75
CA ILE A 214 -8.88 5.78 12.32
C ILE A 214 -9.16 6.87 11.29
N VAL A 215 -8.67 6.72 10.06
CA VAL A 215 -8.93 7.65 8.94
C VAL A 215 -10.43 7.67 8.60
N LYS A 216 -11.09 6.51 8.59
CA LYS A 216 -12.52 6.42 8.27
C LYS A 216 -13.38 7.13 9.30
N GLU A 217 -12.99 7.09 10.57
CA GLU A 217 -13.68 7.74 11.68
C GLU A 217 -13.38 9.25 11.75
N ASN A 218 -12.11 9.63 11.60
CA ASN A 218 -11.64 11.00 11.87
C ASN A 218 -11.43 11.85 10.61
N GLY A 219 -11.52 11.25 9.42
CA GLY A 219 -11.11 11.88 8.16
C GLY A 219 -9.57 11.90 8.01
N PRO A 220 -9.03 12.76 7.12
CA PRO A 220 -7.59 12.92 6.96
C PRO A 220 -6.92 13.33 8.27
N LEU A 221 -5.81 12.68 8.63
CA LEU A 221 -5.12 12.97 9.89
C LEU A 221 -4.32 14.27 9.76
N GLU A 222 -4.88 15.34 10.30
CA GLU A 222 -4.21 16.63 10.40
C GLU A 222 -3.18 16.62 11.54
N ILE A 223 -2.01 17.20 11.26
CA ILE A 223 -0.88 17.34 12.17
C ILE A 223 -0.56 18.82 12.25
N ARG A 224 -0.63 19.40 13.46
CA ARG A 224 -0.16 20.76 13.71
C ARG A 224 1.13 20.72 14.51
N VAL A 225 2.14 21.44 14.04
CA VAL A 225 3.46 21.52 14.67
C VAL A 225 3.57 22.88 15.34
N ARG A 226 3.43 22.94 16.67
CA ARG A 226 3.34 24.22 17.37
C ARG A 226 3.91 24.15 18.78
N GLY A 227 4.67 25.20 19.11
CA GLY A 227 5.29 25.39 20.40
C GLY A 227 6.52 24.53 20.62
N LEU A 228 7.24 24.82 21.70
CA LEU A 228 8.56 24.26 22.00
C LEU A 228 8.60 23.61 23.37
N GLU A 229 9.31 22.50 23.45
CA GLU A 229 9.65 21.79 24.68
C GLU A 229 11.07 21.21 24.57
N TYR A 230 11.59 20.71 25.69
CA TYR A 230 12.94 20.16 25.80
C TYR A 230 12.94 18.84 26.59
N MET A 231 14.02 18.05 26.47
CA MET A 231 14.05 16.65 26.94
C MET A 231 14.55 16.49 28.39
N ASN A 232 15.34 17.45 28.89
CA ASN A 232 15.91 17.46 30.24
C ASN A 232 15.23 18.53 31.11
N ASP A 233 15.49 18.59 32.42
CA ASP A 233 14.69 19.45 33.32
C ASP A 233 15.18 20.92 33.40
N ASP A 234 16.41 21.21 32.97
CA ASP A 234 17.01 22.55 33.07
C ASP A 234 17.04 23.30 31.72
N PRO A 235 16.29 24.41 31.57
CA PRO A 235 16.28 25.21 30.34
C PRO A 235 17.61 25.96 30.09
N HIS A 236 18.49 26.09 31.08
CA HIS A 236 19.82 26.68 30.91
C HIS A 236 20.86 25.69 30.40
N ALA A 237 20.56 24.39 30.41
CA ALA A 237 21.46 23.32 30.01
C ALA A 237 20.74 22.30 29.12
N VAL A 238 20.12 22.76 28.03
CA VAL A 238 19.32 21.92 27.13
C VAL A 238 20.17 21.06 26.21
N ASP A 239 19.67 19.85 26.04
CA ASP A 239 20.28 18.78 25.28
C ASP A 239 19.62 18.57 23.92
N VAL A 240 18.29 18.60 23.93
CA VAL A 240 17.40 18.47 22.76
C VAL A 240 16.24 19.44 22.96
N LEU A 241 16.04 20.32 21.98
CA LEU A 241 14.86 21.17 21.86
C LEU A 241 14.00 20.65 20.70
N TYR A 242 12.71 20.46 20.93
CA TYR A 242 11.78 19.90 19.95
C TYR A 242 10.48 20.70 19.86
N ALA A 243 9.81 20.59 18.72
CA ALA A 243 8.45 21.10 18.54
C ALA A 243 7.43 20.09 19.07
N LYS A 244 6.36 20.61 19.70
CA LYS A 244 5.20 19.80 20.10
C LYS A 244 4.33 19.47 18.88
N ILE A 245 3.66 18.33 18.94
CA ILE A 245 2.75 17.86 17.90
C ILE A 245 1.33 17.82 18.46
N GLU A 246 0.43 18.55 17.83
CA GLU A 246 -1.00 18.55 18.14
C GLU A 246 -1.72 17.71 17.08
N SER A 247 -2.06 16.45 17.42
CA SER A 247 -2.88 15.58 16.57
C SER A 247 -3.43 14.38 17.36
N PRO A 248 -4.69 14.45 17.84
CA PRO A 248 -5.29 13.36 18.62
C PRO A 248 -5.38 12.04 17.83
N ALA A 249 -5.81 12.10 16.57
CA ALA A 249 -5.94 10.91 15.73
C ALA A 249 -4.57 10.26 15.44
N LEU A 250 -3.52 11.05 15.22
CA LEU A 250 -2.17 10.51 15.08
C LEU A 250 -1.65 9.92 16.39
N GLN A 251 -1.97 10.50 17.54
CA GLN A 251 -1.59 9.95 18.84
C GLN A 251 -2.18 8.55 19.05
N THR A 252 -3.48 8.38 18.78
CA THR A 252 -4.13 7.07 18.83
C THR A 252 -3.49 6.08 17.84
N ALA A 253 -3.21 6.52 16.62
CA ALA A 253 -2.55 5.67 15.63
C ALA A 253 -1.13 5.28 16.05
N ALA A 254 -0.36 6.21 16.62
CA ALA A 254 1.01 5.97 17.05
C ALA A 254 1.06 4.95 18.19
N ASP A 255 0.19 5.07 19.19
CA ASP A 255 0.11 4.14 20.31
C ASP A 255 -0.32 2.73 19.83
N GLN A 256 -1.31 2.64 18.94
CA GLN A 256 -1.73 1.36 18.36
C GLN A 256 -0.64 0.71 17.49
N ILE A 257 0.07 1.50 16.66
CA ILE A 257 1.20 1.00 15.87
C ILE A 257 2.29 0.48 16.79
N TYR A 258 2.61 1.22 17.85
CA TYR A 258 3.63 0.83 18.83
C TYR A 258 3.29 -0.52 19.49
N GLU A 259 2.07 -0.68 19.99
CA GLU A 259 1.59 -1.94 20.58
C GLU A 259 1.58 -3.09 19.55
N TYR A 260 1.21 -2.82 18.31
CA TYR A 260 1.19 -3.83 17.25
C TYR A 260 2.61 -4.34 16.91
N PHE A 261 3.61 -3.44 16.87
CA PHE A 261 5.01 -3.85 16.68
C PHE A 261 5.56 -4.66 17.86
N ILE A 262 5.13 -4.36 19.09
CA ILE A 262 5.48 -5.15 20.29
C ILE A 262 4.87 -6.54 20.21
N ALA A 263 3.57 -6.63 19.89
CA ALA A 263 2.86 -7.90 19.76
C ALA A 263 3.45 -8.82 18.68
N LYS A 264 4.19 -8.26 17.70
CA LYS A 264 4.89 -9.01 16.64
C LYS A 264 6.34 -9.36 16.97
N GLY A 265 6.80 -9.12 18.21
CA GLY A 265 8.10 -9.59 18.72
C GLY A 265 9.32 -8.81 18.22
N LEU A 266 9.13 -7.69 17.52
CA LEU A 266 10.25 -6.84 17.05
C LEU A 266 10.70 -5.82 18.08
N MET A 267 9.87 -5.55 19.08
CA MET A 267 10.07 -4.52 20.09
C MET A 267 9.61 -5.02 21.46
N GLN A 268 10.12 -4.42 22.53
CA GLN A 268 9.59 -4.56 23.88
C GLN A 268 8.96 -3.25 24.32
N LYS A 269 7.87 -3.34 25.07
CA LYS A 269 7.24 -2.19 25.71
C LYS A 269 8.22 -1.51 26.66
N LYS A 270 8.48 -0.22 26.40
CA LYS A 270 9.32 0.66 27.23
C LYS A 270 8.53 1.82 27.82
N TYR A 271 7.45 2.21 27.15
CA TYR A 271 6.61 3.34 27.50
C TYR A 271 5.14 2.93 27.31
N ASP A 272 4.24 3.57 28.05
CA ASP A 272 2.80 3.33 27.89
C ASP A 272 2.21 4.09 26.70
N HIS A 273 2.83 5.21 26.31
CA HIS A 273 2.40 6.06 25.21
C HIS A 273 3.58 6.58 24.40
N VAL A 274 3.39 6.77 23.09
CA VAL A 274 4.37 7.35 22.18
C VAL A 274 4.38 8.88 22.33
N LYS A 275 5.51 9.46 22.74
CA LYS A 275 5.65 10.93 22.80
C LYS A 275 5.86 11.50 21.40
N LEU A 276 4.82 12.08 20.80
CA LEU A 276 4.92 12.75 19.51
C LEU A 276 5.66 14.09 19.64
N HIS A 277 6.82 14.18 18.99
CA HIS A 277 7.63 15.40 18.95
C HIS A 277 8.51 15.43 17.70
N ALA A 278 8.96 16.62 17.31
CA ALA A 278 9.90 16.81 16.20
C ALA A 278 11.18 17.51 16.70
N THR A 279 12.31 16.81 16.65
CA THR A 279 13.59 17.39 17.11
C THR A 279 14.03 18.53 16.20
N LEU A 280 14.25 19.72 16.78
CA LEU A 280 14.66 20.93 16.05
C LEU A 280 16.14 21.22 16.28
N ILE A 281 16.61 21.11 17.52
CA ILE A 281 17.98 21.41 17.93
C ILE A 281 18.50 20.24 18.78
N ASN A 282 19.71 19.77 18.52
CA ASN A 282 20.35 18.73 19.30
C ASN A 282 21.85 19.00 19.48
N SER A 283 22.28 19.04 20.74
CA SER A 283 23.69 19.09 21.18
C SER A 283 24.63 18.14 20.41
N LEU A 284 24.16 16.96 20.01
CA LEU A 284 24.95 15.96 19.29
C LEU A 284 25.17 16.28 17.80
N PHE A 285 24.37 17.15 17.18
CA PHE A 285 24.52 17.46 15.75
C PHE A 285 25.83 18.18 15.44
N ARG A 286 26.33 19.01 16.37
CA ARG A 286 27.62 19.69 16.27
C ARG A 286 28.76 18.71 15.98
N VAL A 287 28.80 17.58 16.67
CA VAL A 287 29.87 16.58 16.56
C VAL A 287 29.78 15.81 15.24
N SER A 288 28.56 15.52 14.77
CA SER A 288 28.32 14.75 13.54
C SER A 288 28.72 15.46 12.24
N GLN A 289 28.81 16.79 12.26
CA GLN A 289 29.14 17.60 11.08
C GLN A 289 30.65 17.87 10.93
N THR A 290 31.43 17.80 12.02
CA THR A 290 32.87 18.12 12.01
C THR A 290 33.76 16.91 11.77
N GLU A 291 33.43 15.73 12.30
CA GLU A 291 34.19 14.47 12.10
C GLU A 291 33.28 13.23 12.27
N PRO A 292 33.49 12.13 11.52
CA PRO A 292 32.80 10.86 11.78
C PRO A 292 33.36 10.20 13.05
N VAL A 293 32.80 10.54 14.20
CA VAL A 293 33.18 9.98 15.52
C VAL A 293 32.18 8.91 15.94
N SER A 294 32.60 7.91 16.74
CA SER A 294 31.67 6.92 17.28
C SER A 294 30.66 7.55 18.25
N GLU A 295 29.43 7.03 18.35
CA GLU A 295 28.40 7.63 19.24
C GLU A 295 28.85 7.73 20.69
N ARG A 296 29.55 6.72 21.21
CA ARG A 296 30.09 6.76 22.58
C ARG A 296 31.08 7.88 22.79
N GLU A 297 31.82 8.27 21.75
CA GLU A 297 32.72 9.42 21.80
C GLU A 297 31.96 10.74 21.61
N ALA A 298 30.91 10.76 20.78
CA ALA A 298 30.04 11.93 20.63
C ALA A 298 29.26 12.25 21.93
N GLU A 299 28.73 11.23 22.61
CA GLU A 299 28.08 11.34 23.92
C GLU A 299 29.04 11.89 24.98
N ARG A 300 30.30 11.45 24.97
CA ARG A 300 31.34 11.97 25.88
C ARG A 300 31.74 13.41 25.58
N ARG A 301 31.60 13.86 24.33
CA ARG A 301 31.92 15.22 23.87
C ARG A 301 30.69 16.15 23.84
N ARG A 302 29.56 15.71 24.40
CA ARG A 302 28.30 16.45 24.39
C ARG A 302 28.41 17.75 25.18
N ILE A 303 27.94 18.84 24.59
CA ILE A 303 27.91 20.16 25.21
C ILE A 303 26.48 20.70 25.11
N THR A 304 25.87 21.01 26.25
CA THR A 304 24.52 21.59 26.35
C THR A 304 24.48 23.03 25.87
N PHE A 305 23.28 23.57 25.64
CA PHE A 305 23.06 24.98 25.28
C PHE A 305 21.94 25.60 26.12
N ASP A 306 22.01 26.90 26.37
CA ASP A 306 20.93 27.63 27.07
C ASP A 306 19.77 27.91 26.11
N ALA A 307 18.60 27.37 26.40
CA ALA A 307 17.37 27.57 25.63
C ALA A 307 16.34 28.46 26.35
N SER A 308 16.65 28.99 27.52
CA SER A 308 15.72 29.79 28.34
C SER A 308 15.13 30.97 27.57
N GLU A 309 15.96 31.70 26.83
CA GLU A 309 15.52 32.85 26.02
C GLU A 309 14.80 32.42 24.74
N ILE A 310 15.14 31.25 24.17
CA ILE A 310 14.41 30.67 23.03
C ILE A 310 12.97 30.34 23.46
N LEU A 311 12.82 29.67 24.61
CA LEU A 311 11.53 29.29 25.17
C LEU A 311 10.70 30.54 25.54
N ARG A 312 11.33 31.56 26.12
CA ARG A 312 10.65 32.81 26.49
C ARG A 312 10.08 33.57 25.28
N LEU A 313 10.84 33.65 24.18
CA LEU A 313 10.46 34.44 23.00
C LEU A 313 9.65 33.64 21.98
N TYR A 314 9.92 32.34 21.85
CA TYR A 314 9.41 31.50 20.78
C TYR A 314 8.73 30.22 21.29
N GLY A 315 8.44 30.12 22.59
CA GLY A 315 7.83 28.93 23.21
C GLY A 315 6.51 28.48 22.56
N GLU A 316 5.77 29.40 21.94
CA GLU A 316 4.49 29.14 21.26
C GLU A 316 4.59 29.27 19.72
N PHE A 317 5.81 29.18 19.17
CA PHE A 317 6.05 29.34 17.73
C PHE A 317 5.26 28.32 16.91
N ASP A 318 4.56 28.80 15.88
CA ASP A 318 3.77 27.97 14.98
C ASP A 318 4.60 27.60 13.74
N PHE A 319 4.89 26.30 13.59
CA PHE A 319 5.62 25.74 12.46
C PHE A 319 4.69 25.35 11.30
N GLY A 320 3.38 25.47 11.46
CA GLY A 320 2.39 25.16 10.45
C GLY A 320 1.74 23.79 10.62
N SER A 321 0.98 23.40 9.61
CA SER A 321 0.19 22.16 9.62
C SER A 321 0.43 21.33 8.35
N LEU A 322 0.16 20.04 8.46
CA LEU A 322 0.17 19.11 7.33
C LEU A 322 -0.85 18.00 7.53
N VAL A 323 -1.17 17.29 6.46
CA VAL A 323 -1.95 16.05 6.51
C VAL A 323 -0.99 14.87 6.38
N LEU A 324 -1.16 13.85 7.22
CA LEU A 324 -0.38 12.62 7.18
C LEU A 324 -0.59 11.90 5.84
N ASN A 325 0.47 11.80 5.04
CA ASN A 325 0.45 11.13 3.74
C ASN A 325 1.20 9.80 3.74
N GLU A 326 2.24 9.67 4.56
CA GLU A 326 3.12 8.51 4.57
C GLU A 326 3.83 8.32 5.92
N ILE A 327 4.14 7.05 6.22
CA ILE A 327 4.97 6.63 7.34
C ILE A 327 6.11 5.77 6.76
N HIS A 328 7.35 6.08 7.16
CA HIS A 328 8.54 5.42 6.66
C HIS A 328 9.11 4.49 7.72
N LEU A 329 9.54 3.29 7.30
CA LEU A 329 10.53 2.51 8.03
C LEU A 329 11.91 2.97 7.60
N SER A 330 12.44 3.95 8.32
CA SER A 330 13.68 4.66 8.00
C SER A 330 14.92 3.94 8.53
N GLN A 331 15.99 3.95 7.73
CA GLN A 331 17.30 3.44 8.12
C GLN A 331 18.09 4.53 8.84
N ARG A 332 18.58 4.24 10.04
CA ARG A 332 19.44 5.15 10.79
C ARG A 332 20.77 5.38 10.03
N PHE A 333 21.33 6.59 10.16
CA PHE A 333 22.58 7.00 9.51
C PHE A 333 22.62 6.89 7.97
N SER A 334 21.45 6.91 7.35
CA SER A 334 21.31 6.94 5.90
C SER A 334 20.81 8.29 5.41
N THR A 335 21.04 8.56 4.13
CA THR A 335 20.52 9.72 3.41
C THR A 335 20.23 9.30 1.96
N SER A 336 18.99 9.43 1.54
CA SER A 336 18.50 9.16 0.19
C SER A 336 18.76 10.34 -0.75
N CYS A 337 18.39 10.18 -2.03
CA CYS A 337 18.53 11.23 -3.04
C CYS A 337 17.68 12.49 -2.76
N THR A 338 16.67 12.41 -1.88
CA THR A 338 15.86 13.56 -1.47
C THR A 338 16.43 14.31 -0.26
N GLY A 339 17.52 13.80 0.34
CA GLY A 339 18.07 14.31 1.60
C GLY A 339 17.40 13.73 2.85
N TYR A 340 16.26 13.04 2.72
CA TYR A 340 15.64 12.29 3.82
C TYR A 340 16.37 10.96 4.07
N TYR A 341 16.00 10.21 5.12
CA TYR A 341 16.55 8.89 5.38
C TYR A 341 16.22 7.90 4.25
N GLU A 342 17.11 6.94 3.96
CA GLU A 342 16.77 5.77 3.14
C GLU A 342 15.65 4.98 3.83
N ALA A 343 14.66 4.57 3.06
CA ALA A 343 13.52 3.83 3.57
C ALA A 343 13.64 2.35 3.21
N THR A 344 13.59 1.48 4.23
CA THR A 344 13.41 0.03 4.04
C THR A 344 12.00 -0.27 3.52
N ALA A 345 11.01 0.50 3.97
CA ALA A 345 9.65 0.48 3.47
C ALA A 345 8.98 1.85 3.65
N VAL A 346 8.02 2.17 2.78
CA VAL A 346 7.18 3.36 2.90
C VAL A 346 5.72 2.93 2.79
N MET A 347 4.96 3.20 3.84
CA MET A 347 3.52 3.05 3.84
C MET A 347 2.88 4.39 3.48
N LYS A 348 2.09 4.42 2.40
CA LYS A 348 1.37 5.62 1.97
C LYS A 348 -0.09 5.51 2.41
N LEU A 349 -0.59 6.52 3.11
CA LEU A 349 -1.98 6.61 3.56
C LEU A 349 -2.94 7.04 2.44
N LEU A 350 -2.43 7.72 1.40
CA LEU A 350 -3.23 8.06 0.23
C LEU A 350 -3.57 6.80 -0.57
N ILE A 351 -4.76 6.26 -0.35
CA ILE A 351 -5.51 5.59 -1.42
C ILE A 351 -5.47 6.58 -2.61
N ILE A 352 -5.02 6.16 -3.79
CA ILE A 352 -5.11 7.00 -5.00
C ILE A 352 -6.60 7.12 -5.33
N GLU A 353 -7.34 7.95 -4.63
CA GLU A 353 -8.77 8.14 -4.85
C GLU A 353 -9.01 8.68 -6.27
N GLY A 354 -8.06 9.44 -6.80
CA GLY A 354 -8.21 10.18 -8.05
C GLY A 354 -9.35 11.20 -7.95
N GLY A 355 -9.87 11.66 -9.08
CA GLY A 355 -11.01 12.59 -9.08
C GLY A 355 -12.27 11.94 -8.53
N GLN A 356 -12.97 12.67 -7.64
CA GLN A 356 -14.21 12.25 -7.00
C GLN A 356 -15.39 13.03 -7.57
N PHE A 357 -16.48 12.34 -7.89
CA PHE A 357 -17.72 12.97 -8.33
C PHE A 357 -18.58 13.36 -7.12
N ARG A 358 -18.77 14.66 -6.91
CA ARG A 358 -19.40 15.19 -5.68
C ARG A 358 -20.81 15.75 -5.87
N LYS A 359 -21.30 15.88 -7.12
CA LYS A 359 -22.67 16.38 -7.35
C LYS A 359 -23.70 15.33 -6.88
N ASN A 360 -24.80 15.80 -6.31
CA ASN A 360 -25.88 14.95 -5.80
C ASN A 360 -26.99 14.72 -6.85
N THR A 361 -26.61 14.50 -8.11
CA THR A 361 -27.57 14.27 -9.20
C THR A 361 -28.40 13.01 -8.92
N ARG A 362 -29.72 13.12 -9.05
CA ARG A 362 -30.68 12.02 -8.85
C ARG A 362 -30.92 11.23 -10.14
N CYS A 363 -31.34 9.98 -9.96
CA CYS A 363 -31.72 9.03 -11.01
C CYS A 363 -33.17 8.57 -10.89
N ASP A 364 -34.01 9.29 -10.14
CA ASP A 364 -35.40 8.92 -9.94
C ASP A 364 -36.12 8.75 -11.30
N GLY A 365 -36.77 7.59 -11.50
CA GLY A 365 -37.46 7.24 -12.74
C GLY A 365 -36.57 6.78 -13.90
N LYS A 366 -35.23 6.75 -13.72
CA LYS A 366 -34.28 6.29 -14.74
C LYS A 366 -34.02 4.79 -14.66
N VAL A 367 -33.97 4.13 -15.81
CA VAL A 367 -33.62 2.71 -15.97
C VAL A 367 -32.16 2.59 -16.40
N ILE A 368 -31.40 1.80 -15.66
CA ILE A 368 -29.94 1.73 -15.73
C ILE A 368 -29.52 0.29 -15.95
N LEU A 369 -28.73 0.01 -16.97
CA LEU A 369 -28.17 -1.32 -17.24
C LEU A 369 -26.65 -1.31 -17.08
N ILE A 370 -26.11 -2.20 -16.26
CA ILE A 370 -24.67 -2.32 -15.98
C ILE A 370 -24.20 -3.75 -16.25
N THR A 371 -23.26 -3.92 -17.18
CA THR A 371 -22.65 -5.23 -17.44
C THR A 371 -21.56 -5.54 -16.41
N GLY A 372 -21.49 -6.78 -15.91
CA GLY A 372 -20.42 -7.23 -15.01
C GLY A 372 -20.42 -6.56 -13.64
N ALA A 373 -21.59 -6.26 -13.09
CA ALA A 373 -21.77 -5.57 -11.81
C ALA A 373 -21.88 -6.49 -10.58
N ASN A 374 -21.40 -7.74 -10.68
CA ASN A 374 -21.36 -8.67 -9.55
C ASN A 374 -20.14 -8.48 -8.62
N THR A 375 -19.15 -7.66 -9.01
CA THR A 375 -17.95 -7.38 -8.22
C THR A 375 -17.32 -6.04 -8.63
N GLY A 376 -16.37 -5.56 -7.84
CA GLY A 376 -15.51 -4.42 -8.17
C GLY A 376 -16.25 -3.15 -8.55
N ILE A 377 -15.73 -2.45 -9.57
CA ILE A 377 -16.23 -1.14 -10.03
C ILE A 377 -17.71 -1.19 -10.41
N GLY A 378 -18.14 -2.24 -11.11
CA GLY A 378 -19.53 -2.38 -11.55
C GLY A 378 -20.51 -2.50 -10.39
N LYS A 379 -20.14 -3.24 -9.34
CA LYS A 379 -20.96 -3.38 -8.13
C LYS A 379 -21.11 -2.06 -7.38
N GLU A 380 -20.01 -1.31 -7.21
CA GLU A 380 -20.06 0.01 -6.58
C GLU A 380 -20.84 1.03 -7.41
N THR A 381 -20.70 0.99 -8.74
CA THR A 381 -21.49 1.82 -9.66
C THR A 381 -22.98 1.51 -9.51
N ALA A 382 -23.36 0.22 -9.43
CA ALA A 382 -24.75 -0.20 -9.20
C ALA A 382 -25.28 0.32 -7.86
N ARG A 383 -24.52 0.16 -6.78
CA ARG A 383 -24.87 0.63 -5.42
C ARG A 383 -25.12 2.13 -5.40
N GLU A 384 -24.22 2.91 -5.99
CA GLU A 384 -24.31 4.38 -5.99
C GLU A 384 -25.47 4.91 -6.86
N LEU A 385 -25.75 4.27 -8.00
CA LEU A 385 -26.88 4.65 -8.85
C LEU A 385 -28.22 4.25 -8.22
N LEU A 386 -28.28 3.12 -7.51
CA LEU A 386 -29.46 2.72 -6.73
C LEU A 386 -29.74 3.71 -5.59
N LYS A 387 -28.71 4.11 -4.82
CA LYS A 387 -28.85 5.16 -3.79
C LYS A 387 -29.39 6.49 -4.33
N ARG A 388 -29.13 6.77 -5.60
CA ARG A 388 -29.62 7.96 -6.32
C ARG A 388 -31.03 7.79 -6.88
N GLY A 389 -31.71 6.67 -6.62
CA GLY A 389 -33.11 6.43 -7.01
C GLY A 389 -33.30 5.76 -8.37
N GLY A 390 -32.21 5.29 -9.00
CA GLY A 390 -32.30 4.59 -10.28
C GLY A 390 -32.80 3.15 -10.12
N LYS A 391 -33.53 2.69 -11.13
CA LYS A 391 -33.87 1.27 -11.30
C LYS A 391 -32.71 0.55 -11.98
N VAL A 392 -31.99 -0.28 -11.23
CA VAL A 392 -30.69 -0.82 -11.67
C VAL A 392 -30.79 -2.27 -12.11
N TYR A 393 -30.40 -2.57 -13.34
CA TYR A 393 -30.19 -3.91 -13.86
C TYR A 393 -28.70 -4.28 -13.82
N ILE A 394 -28.36 -5.33 -13.11
CA ILE A 394 -27.02 -5.94 -13.13
C ILE A 394 -27.02 -7.17 -14.03
N ALA A 395 -26.31 -7.08 -15.16
CA ALA A 395 -26.25 -8.12 -16.18
C ALA A 395 -24.91 -8.86 -16.11
N CYS A 396 -24.94 -10.13 -15.71
CA CYS A 396 -23.75 -10.90 -15.35
C CYS A 396 -23.81 -12.33 -15.89
N ARG A 397 -22.64 -12.95 -16.12
CA ARG A 397 -22.55 -14.32 -16.62
C ARG A 397 -23.05 -15.35 -15.61
N SER A 398 -22.67 -15.20 -14.33
CA SER A 398 -23.10 -16.06 -13.23
C SER A 398 -24.27 -15.40 -12.50
N LEU A 399 -25.45 -16.02 -12.57
CA LEU A 399 -26.64 -15.56 -11.84
C LEU A 399 -26.45 -15.67 -10.33
N GLU A 400 -25.76 -16.71 -9.86
CA GLU A 400 -25.45 -16.92 -8.43
C GLU A 400 -24.67 -15.74 -7.86
N ARG A 401 -23.48 -15.43 -8.42
CA ARG A 401 -22.65 -14.29 -7.98
C ARG A 401 -23.37 -12.95 -8.13
N ALA A 402 -24.24 -12.82 -9.13
CA ALA A 402 -25.02 -11.60 -9.32
C ALA A 402 -26.11 -11.45 -8.26
N ASN A 403 -26.77 -12.53 -7.86
CA ASN A 403 -27.75 -12.52 -6.78
C ASN A 403 -27.09 -12.25 -5.42
N GLU A 404 -25.89 -12.79 -5.16
CA GLU A 404 -25.10 -12.44 -3.98
C GLU A 404 -24.79 -10.94 -3.94
N ALA A 405 -24.31 -10.38 -5.06
CA ALA A 405 -24.03 -8.95 -5.16
C ALA A 405 -25.28 -8.09 -4.96
N ARG A 406 -26.43 -8.53 -5.50
CA ARG A 406 -27.73 -7.89 -5.26
C ARG A 406 -28.10 -7.89 -3.78
N SER A 407 -28.02 -9.04 -3.11
CA SER A 407 -28.36 -9.16 -1.69
C SER A 407 -27.47 -8.26 -0.83
N ASP A 408 -26.17 -8.20 -1.11
CA ASP A 408 -25.24 -7.31 -0.41
C ASP A 408 -25.55 -5.82 -0.66
N ILE A 409 -25.85 -5.43 -1.91
CA ILE A 409 -26.28 -4.05 -2.21
C ILE A 409 -27.57 -3.70 -1.46
N ILE A 410 -28.56 -4.58 -1.42
CA ILE A 410 -29.82 -4.37 -0.69
C ILE A 410 -29.53 -4.21 0.81
N ALA A 411 -28.69 -5.08 1.38
CA ALA A 411 -28.32 -5.01 2.80
C ALA A 411 -27.62 -3.68 3.16
N GLN A 412 -26.77 -3.16 2.28
CA GLN A 412 -26.04 -1.92 2.51
C GLN A 412 -26.85 -0.65 2.25
N THR A 413 -27.89 -0.71 1.40
CA THR A 413 -28.64 0.46 0.95
C THR A 413 -30.05 0.54 1.54
N GLY A 414 -30.65 -0.59 1.93
CA GLY A 414 -32.06 -0.70 2.25
C GLY A 414 -32.99 -0.56 1.03
N LEU A 415 -32.46 -0.56 -0.20
CA LEU A 415 -33.21 -0.30 -1.43
C LEU A 415 -33.32 -1.55 -2.29
N GLY A 416 -34.53 -1.83 -2.80
CA GLY A 416 -34.85 -3.09 -3.48
C GLY A 416 -34.93 -3.03 -5.01
N ASP A 417 -34.83 -1.85 -5.65
CA ASP A 417 -35.04 -1.68 -7.10
C ASP A 417 -33.78 -2.02 -7.94
N ILE A 418 -33.24 -3.21 -7.65
CA ILE A 418 -32.07 -3.79 -8.31
C ILE A 418 -32.41 -5.20 -8.82
N HIS A 419 -32.18 -5.43 -10.12
CA HIS A 419 -32.64 -6.60 -10.86
C HIS A 419 -31.46 -7.36 -11.48
N VAL A 420 -31.45 -8.68 -11.33
CA VAL A 420 -30.37 -9.54 -11.88
C VAL A 420 -30.82 -10.17 -13.19
N ARG A 421 -29.97 -10.10 -14.23
CA ARG A 421 -30.22 -10.77 -15.51
C ARG A 421 -28.95 -11.49 -15.98
N GLN A 422 -29.13 -12.63 -16.65
CA GLN A 422 -28.02 -13.40 -17.18
C GLN A 422 -27.52 -12.78 -18.49
N LEU A 423 -26.22 -12.53 -18.59
CA LEU A 423 -25.56 -12.05 -19.80
C LEU A 423 -24.13 -12.60 -19.89
N ASP A 424 -23.88 -13.45 -20.88
CA ASP A 424 -22.55 -13.95 -21.22
C ASP A 424 -22.01 -13.24 -22.47
N LEU A 425 -21.13 -12.26 -22.29
CA LEU A 425 -20.57 -11.45 -23.38
C LEU A 425 -19.63 -12.24 -24.32
N SER A 426 -19.23 -13.46 -23.97
CA SER A 426 -18.52 -14.36 -24.90
C SER A 426 -19.45 -15.25 -25.73
N SER A 427 -20.73 -14.87 -25.85
CA SER A 427 -21.74 -15.58 -26.64
C SER A 427 -22.71 -14.61 -27.31
N MET A 428 -22.67 -14.50 -28.63
CA MET A 428 -23.57 -13.62 -29.39
C MET A 428 -25.04 -14.01 -29.20
N ASP A 429 -25.33 -15.32 -29.11
CA ASP A 429 -26.67 -15.83 -28.77
C ASP A 429 -27.13 -15.39 -27.38
N SER A 430 -26.25 -15.42 -26.37
CA SER A 430 -26.58 -14.92 -25.03
C SER A 430 -26.92 -13.44 -25.06
N ILE A 431 -26.17 -12.65 -25.84
CA ILE A 431 -26.38 -11.20 -25.96
C ILE A 431 -27.73 -10.90 -26.62
N ARG A 432 -28.07 -11.60 -27.71
CA ARG A 432 -29.36 -11.44 -28.40
C ARG A 432 -30.55 -11.86 -27.53
N LYS A 433 -30.42 -12.99 -26.81
CA LYS A 433 -31.44 -13.45 -25.86
C LYS A 433 -31.65 -12.44 -24.73
N PHE A 434 -30.56 -11.92 -24.16
CA PHE A 434 -30.61 -10.88 -23.14
C PHE A 434 -31.32 -9.62 -23.66
N ALA A 435 -30.89 -9.09 -24.81
CA ALA A 435 -31.45 -7.85 -25.37
C ALA A 435 -32.95 -8.01 -25.67
N THR A 436 -33.34 -9.13 -26.29
CA THR A 436 -34.76 -9.44 -26.57
C THR A 436 -35.59 -9.51 -25.29
N GLY A 437 -35.05 -10.13 -24.23
CA GLY A 437 -35.73 -10.20 -22.94
C GLY A 437 -35.87 -8.83 -22.27
N PHE A 438 -34.79 -8.05 -22.25
CA PHE A 438 -34.77 -6.72 -21.66
C PHE A 438 -35.73 -5.75 -22.37
N LEU A 439 -35.76 -5.76 -23.70
CA LEU A 439 -36.64 -4.89 -24.50
C LEU A 439 -38.13 -5.22 -24.34
N LYS A 440 -38.46 -6.48 -24.04
CA LYS A 440 -39.83 -6.91 -23.71
C LYS A 440 -40.25 -6.47 -22.31
N GLU A 441 -39.32 -6.48 -21.37
CA GLU A 441 -39.58 -6.18 -19.96
C GLU A 441 -39.67 -4.68 -19.70
N GLU A 442 -38.65 -3.93 -20.12
CA GLU A 442 -38.56 -2.50 -19.87
C GLU A 442 -39.08 -1.72 -21.07
N GLN A 443 -39.53 -0.49 -20.84
CA GLN A 443 -39.93 0.47 -21.89
C GLN A 443 -39.00 1.68 -21.95
N ARG A 444 -37.96 1.72 -21.10
CA ARG A 444 -36.98 2.80 -21.04
C ARG A 444 -35.57 2.24 -20.76
N LEU A 445 -34.54 2.93 -21.25
CA LEU A 445 -33.15 2.71 -20.90
C LEU A 445 -32.41 4.06 -20.97
N ASP A 446 -32.10 4.64 -19.82
CA ASP A 446 -31.49 5.96 -19.72
C ASP A 446 -29.96 5.89 -19.64
N LEU A 447 -29.42 4.82 -19.03
CA LEU A 447 -27.99 4.62 -18.85
C LEU A 447 -27.58 3.20 -19.22
N LEU A 448 -26.71 3.05 -20.22
CA LEU A 448 -26.03 1.80 -20.54
C LEU A 448 -24.56 1.89 -20.13
N ILE A 449 -24.15 1.09 -19.15
CA ILE A 449 -22.77 1.05 -18.64
C ILE A 449 -22.13 -0.28 -19.04
N ASN A 450 -21.34 -0.23 -20.11
CA ASN A 450 -20.51 -1.32 -20.61
C ASN A 450 -19.25 -1.45 -19.74
N ASN A 451 -19.42 -2.03 -18.55
CA ASN A 451 -18.39 -2.14 -17.51
C ASN A 451 -17.61 -3.46 -17.55
N ALA A 452 -18.24 -4.56 -17.96
CA ALA A 452 -17.63 -5.88 -17.90
C ALA A 452 -16.30 -5.94 -18.67
N GLY A 453 -15.39 -6.82 -18.24
CA GLY A 453 -14.19 -7.08 -19.01
C GLY A 453 -13.32 -8.17 -18.43
N VAL A 454 -12.41 -8.66 -19.27
CA VAL A 454 -11.36 -9.63 -18.95
C VAL A 454 -10.01 -9.04 -19.37
N MET A 455 -8.94 -9.43 -18.68
CA MET A 455 -7.60 -8.88 -18.92
C MET A 455 -6.56 -10.00 -18.93
N ALA A 456 -5.61 -9.87 -19.86
CA ALA A 456 -4.43 -10.72 -19.97
C ALA A 456 -4.76 -12.22 -19.89
N CYS A 457 -5.80 -12.64 -20.62
CA CYS A 457 -6.17 -14.04 -20.70
C CYS A 457 -5.09 -14.81 -21.48
N PRO A 458 -4.80 -16.08 -21.14
CA PRO A 458 -4.22 -17.02 -22.09
C PRO A 458 -5.03 -17.04 -23.39
N LYS A 459 -4.39 -17.41 -24.52
CA LYS A 459 -5.08 -17.49 -25.82
C LYS A 459 -6.27 -18.44 -25.68
N ALA A 460 -7.46 -17.91 -25.84
CA ALA A 460 -8.72 -18.64 -25.79
C ALA A 460 -9.69 -17.97 -26.76
N LEU A 461 -10.67 -18.74 -27.21
CA LEU A 461 -11.73 -18.25 -28.08
C LEU A 461 -13.06 -18.22 -27.32
N THR A 462 -13.89 -17.23 -27.66
CA THR A 462 -15.31 -17.19 -27.28
C THR A 462 -16.07 -18.32 -27.95
N LYS A 463 -17.34 -18.52 -27.57
CA LYS A 463 -18.21 -19.54 -28.20
C LYS A 463 -18.39 -19.30 -29.71
N ASP A 464 -18.23 -18.06 -30.14
CA ASP A 464 -18.39 -17.62 -31.52
C ASP A 464 -17.05 -17.55 -32.29
N GLY A 465 -15.95 -18.01 -31.69
CA GLY A 465 -14.64 -18.09 -32.35
C GLY A 465 -13.81 -16.80 -32.31
N PHE A 466 -14.16 -15.83 -31.45
CA PHE A 466 -13.39 -14.59 -31.31
C PHE A 466 -12.31 -14.70 -30.23
N GLU A 467 -11.20 -14.01 -30.37
CA GLU A 467 -10.20 -13.84 -29.29
C GLU A 467 -10.89 -13.34 -28.03
N GLN A 468 -10.62 -14.00 -26.90
CA GLN A 468 -11.36 -13.82 -25.65
C GLN A 468 -11.47 -12.35 -25.19
N GLN A 469 -10.38 -11.58 -25.25
CA GLN A 469 -10.37 -10.19 -24.76
C GLN A 469 -11.08 -9.24 -25.72
N LEU A 470 -10.85 -9.36 -27.03
CA LEU A 470 -11.58 -8.62 -28.06
C LEU A 470 -13.08 -8.97 -28.04
N GLY A 471 -13.39 -10.26 -27.98
CA GLY A 471 -14.74 -10.81 -27.98
C GLY A 471 -15.57 -10.30 -26.81
N VAL A 472 -15.03 -10.38 -25.58
CA VAL A 472 -15.75 -9.94 -24.38
C VAL A 472 -15.73 -8.42 -24.21
N ASN A 473 -14.56 -7.78 -24.31
CA ASN A 473 -14.42 -6.38 -23.92
C ASN A 473 -15.02 -5.43 -24.96
N HIS A 474 -14.98 -5.80 -26.25
CA HIS A 474 -15.40 -4.96 -27.37
C HIS A 474 -16.58 -5.56 -28.15
N LEU A 475 -16.43 -6.71 -28.82
CA LEU A 475 -17.47 -7.23 -29.73
C LEU A 475 -18.81 -7.53 -29.02
N GLY A 476 -18.75 -8.09 -27.81
CA GLY A 476 -19.95 -8.36 -27.03
C GLY A 476 -20.70 -7.09 -26.63
N HIS A 477 -19.97 -6.05 -26.18
CA HIS A 477 -20.56 -4.75 -25.88
C HIS A 477 -21.02 -4.00 -27.13
N PHE A 478 -20.29 -4.13 -28.24
CA PHE A 478 -20.67 -3.57 -29.53
C PHE A 478 -22.03 -4.10 -29.95
N LEU A 479 -22.23 -5.42 -29.95
CA LEU A 479 -23.51 -6.03 -30.28
C LEU A 479 -24.60 -5.62 -29.31
N LEU A 480 -24.34 -5.72 -28.00
CA LEU A 480 -25.31 -5.34 -26.96
C LEU A 480 -25.79 -3.89 -27.13
N THR A 481 -24.86 -2.96 -27.33
CA THR A 481 -25.17 -1.53 -27.47
C THR A 481 -26.04 -1.28 -28.69
N ASN A 482 -25.71 -1.90 -29.83
CA ASN A 482 -26.48 -1.71 -31.05
C ASN A 482 -27.89 -2.33 -30.95
N LEU A 483 -28.04 -3.50 -30.31
CA LEU A 483 -29.36 -4.12 -30.10
C LEU A 483 -30.27 -3.32 -29.16
N LEU A 484 -29.69 -2.50 -28.26
CA LEU A 484 -30.43 -1.65 -27.32
C LEU A 484 -30.52 -0.19 -27.79
N LEU A 485 -29.98 0.12 -28.96
CA LEU A 485 -29.75 1.50 -29.38
C LEU A 485 -31.05 2.26 -29.61
N ASP A 486 -32.04 1.64 -30.24
CA ASP A 486 -33.32 2.29 -30.48
C ASP A 486 -34.06 2.60 -29.19
N ARG A 487 -33.98 1.69 -28.20
CA ARG A 487 -34.52 1.98 -26.86
C ARG A 487 -33.83 3.15 -26.18
N LEU A 488 -32.51 3.27 -26.32
CA LEU A 488 -31.76 4.43 -25.79
C LEU A 488 -32.24 5.73 -26.46
N LYS A 489 -32.49 5.73 -27.78
CA LYS A 489 -33.03 6.90 -28.50
C LYS A 489 -34.44 7.26 -28.05
N GLU A 490 -35.32 6.27 -27.88
CA GLU A 490 -36.67 6.45 -27.34
C GLU A 490 -36.66 7.03 -25.92
N SER A 491 -35.59 6.78 -25.18
CA SER A 491 -35.38 7.22 -23.79
C SER A 491 -34.57 8.51 -23.69
N ALA A 492 -34.28 9.19 -24.80
CA ALA A 492 -33.46 10.39 -24.78
C ALA A 492 -34.03 11.48 -23.85
N PRO A 493 -33.19 12.21 -23.09
CA PRO A 493 -31.72 12.13 -23.09
C PRO A 493 -31.18 10.88 -22.36
N SER A 494 -30.32 10.12 -23.04
CA SER A 494 -29.72 8.89 -22.51
C SER A 494 -28.21 8.83 -22.77
N ARG A 495 -27.49 8.01 -22.00
CA ARG A 495 -26.02 7.95 -22.05
C ARG A 495 -25.48 6.53 -22.12
N ILE A 496 -24.42 6.36 -22.89
CA ILE A 496 -23.67 5.12 -23.06
C ILE A 496 -22.26 5.33 -22.50
N ILE A 497 -21.86 4.52 -21.52
CA ILE A 497 -20.55 4.62 -20.87
C ILE A 497 -19.77 3.34 -21.16
N ASN A 498 -18.65 3.48 -21.88
CA ASN A 498 -17.79 2.38 -22.28
C ASN A 498 -16.49 2.37 -21.45
N LEU A 499 -16.29 1.33 -20.63
CA LEU A 499 -15.07 1.23 -19.83
C LEU A 499 -13.88 0.79 -20.69
N SER A 500 -12.87 1.66 -20.72
CA SER A 500 -11.56 1.47 -21.31
C SER A 500 -10.48 1.36 -20.20
N SER A 501 -9.24 1.69 -20.51
CA SER A 501 -8.09 1.65 -19.60
C SER A 501 -6.97 2.54 -20.12
N LEU A 502 -6.01 2.94 -19.27
CA LEU A 502 -4.75 3.54 -19.69
C LEU A 502 -4.00 2.65 -20.72
N ALA A 503 -4.23 1.34 -20.68
CA ALA A 503 -3.73 0.37 -21.65
C ALA A 503 -4.04 0.73 -23.12
N HIS A 504 -5.13 1.47 -23.40
CA HIS A 504 -5.47 1.90 -24.76
C HIS A 504 -4.37 2.75 -25.40
N LYS A 505 -3.56 3.47 -24.61
CA LYS A 505 -2.46 4.30 -25.11
C LYS A 505 -1.35 3.49 -25.78
N TYR A 506 -1.22 2.22 -25.40
CA TYR A 506 -0.24 1.28 -25.93
C TYR A 506 -0.83 0.32 -26.97
N GLY A 507 -2.15 0.37 -27.20
CA GLY A 507 -2.83 -0.45 -28.18
C GLY A 507 -2.62 0.02 -29.61
N LYS A 508 -2.76 -0.91 -30.56
CA LYS A 508 -2.92 -0.65 -31.99
C LYS A 508 -3.96 -1.64 -32.53
N ILE A 509 -4.85 -1.17 -33.41
CA ILE A 509 -5.80 -2.05 -34.10
C ILE A 509 -5.05 -2.77 -35.22
N ASN A 510 -4.93 -4.09 -35.12
CA ASN A 510 -4.34 -4.91 -36.16
C ASN A 510 -5.38 -5.24 -37.23
N ARG A 511 -5.47 -4.43 -38.29
CA ARG A 511 -6.44 -4.64 -39.37
C ARG A 511 -6.25 -5.98 -40.12
N LYS A 512 -5.04 -6.55 -40.08
CA LYS A 512 -4.72 -7.81 -40.79
C LYS A 512 -5.01 -9.06 -39.97
N ASP A 513 -5.02 -8.94 -38.65
CA ASP A 513 -5.20 -10.05 -37.72
C ASP A 513 -5.86 -9.54 -36.44
N LEU A 514 -7.07 -8.99 -36.60
CA LEU A 514 -7.82 -8.40 -35.49
C LEU A 514 -8.10 -9.46 -34.40
N ASN A 515 -8.38 -10.69 -34.85
CA ASN A 515 -8.70 -11.84 -34.02
C ASN A 515 -7.47 -12.57 -33.44
N SER A 516 -6.25 -12.05 -33.67
CA SER A 516 -4.98 -12.62 -33.16
C SER A 516 -4.80 -14.13 -33.47
N GLU A 517 -5.18 -14.53 -34.67
CA GLU A 517 -5.10 -15.91 -35.16
C GLU A 517 -3.64 -16.33 -35.36
N HIS A 518 -2.82 -15.44 -35.92
CA HIS A 518 -1.42 -15.75 -36.27
C HIS A 518 -0.45 -15.59 -35.09
N SER A 519 -0.61 -14.52 -34.30
CA SER A 519 0.28 -14.24 -33.16
C SER A 519 -0.52 -13.69 -31.99
N TYR A 520 -0.24 -14.20 -30.78
CA TYR A 520 -0.96 -13.76 -29.58
C TYR A 520 0.00 -13.32 -28.49
N ASN A 521 -0.21 -12.10 -28.00
CA ASN A 521 0.37 -11.61 -26.76
C ASN A 521 -0.76 -11.06 -25.89
N GLN A 522 -0.83 -11.54 -24.64
CA GLN A 522 -1.94 -11.29 -23.72
C GLN A 522 -2.12 -9.80 -23.43
N VAL A 523 -1.01 -9.06 -23.31
CA VAL A 523 -1.02 -7.62 -23.01
C VAL A 523 -1.40 -6.82 -24.25
N THR A 524 -0.86 -7.14 -25.43
CA THR A 524 -1.20 -6.41 -26.65
C THR A 524 -2.66 -6.64 -27.05
N ALA A 525 -3.20 -7.85 -26.87
CA ALA A 525 -4.61 -8.16 -27.09
C ALA A 525 -5.52 -7.34 -26.14
N TYR A 526 -5.14 -7.23 -24.87
CA TYR A 526 -5.83 -6.36 -23.92
C TYR A 526 -5.81 -4.90 -24.35
N CYS A 527 -4.63 -4.36 -24.67
CA CYS A 527 -4.45 -2.99 -25.12
C CYS A 527 -5.25 -2.71 -26.41
N GLN A 528 -5.31 -3.65 -27.35
CA GLN A 528 -6.13 -3.58 -28.55
C GLN A 528 -7.61 -3.50 -28.20
N SER A 529 -8.11 -4.37 -27.32
CA SER A 529 -9.52 -4.38 -26.90
C SER A 529 -9.93 -3.07 -26.20
N LYS A 530 -9.05 -2.48 -25.37
CA LYS A 530 -9.33 -1.22 -24.68
C LYS A 530 -9.21 -0.01 -25.60
N LEU A 531 -8.35 -0.07 -26.62
CA LEU A 531 -8.34 0.92 -27.72
C LEU A 531 -9.62 0.84 -28.56
N ALA A 532 -10.10 -0.38 -28.85
CA ALA A 532 -11.34 -0.59 -29.58
C ALA A 532 -12.53 0.08 -28.88
N ASN A 533 -12.64 -0.02 -27.55
CA ASN A 533 -13.69 0.69 -26.78
C ASN A 533 -13.64 2.23 -26.92
N VAL A 534 -12.45 2.82 -27.00
CA VAL A 534 -12.30 4.27 -27.19
C VAL A 534 -12.71 4.66 -28.61
N MET A 535 -12.26 3.92 -29.62
CA MET A 535 -12.63 4.15 -31.02
C MET A 535 -14.13 3.94 -31.25
N PHE A 536 -14.70 2.90 -30.64
CA PHE A 536 -16.14 2.62 -30.66
C PHE A 536 -16.94 3.80 -30.11
N THR A 537 -16.55 4.33 -28.95
CA THR A 537 -17.23 5.48 -28.35
C THR A 537 -17.21 6.70 -29.27
N ARG A 538 -16.07 6.98 -29.91
CA ARG A 538 -15.95 8.11 -30.84
C ARG A 538 -16.82 7.96 -32.08
N GLU A 539 -16.81 6.78 -32.68
CA GLU A 539 -17.60 6.48 -33.88
C GLU A 539 -19.10 6.44 -33.54
N LEU A 540 -19.46 5.87 -32.40
CA LEU A 540 -20.84 5.86 -31.87
C LEU A 540 -21.36 7.28 -31.66
N ALA A 541 -20.56 8.17 -31.07
CA ALA A 541 -20.93 9.56 -30.86
C ALA A 541 -21.25 10.30 -32.17
N LYS A 542 -20.48 10.04 -33.25
CA LYS A 542 -20.76 10.59 -34.58
C LYS A 542 -22.08 10.07 -35.13
N ARG A 543 -22.32 8.77 -35.02
CA ARG A 543 -23.54 8.11 -35.53
C ARG A 543 -24.80 8.50 -34.74
N LEU A 544 -24.65 8.95 -33.50
CA LEU A 544 -25.73 9.37 -32.61
C LEU A 544 -25.98 10.89 -32.61
N GLN A 545 -25.27 11.66 -33.43
CA GLN A 545 -25.50 13.10 -33.52
C GLN A 545 -26.98 13.42 -33.83
N GLY A 546 -27.59 14.30 -33.04
CA GLY A 546 -29.00 14.70 -33.19
C GLY A 546 -30.03 13.73 -32.60
N THR A 547 -29.62 12.61 -32.04
CA THR A 547 -30.55 11.63 -31.42
C THR A 547 -30.84 11.88 -29.94
N GLY A 548 -30.10 12.78 -29.29
CA GLY A 548 -30.17 13.01 -27.84
C GLY A 548 -29.47 11.93 -26.99
N VAL A 549 -28.78 10.98 -27.63
CA VAL A 549 -27.99 9.95 -26.94
C VAL A 549 -26.50 10.32 -26.98
N THR A 550 -25.83 10.31 -25.83
CA THR A 550 -24.38 10.59 -25.75
C THR A 550 -23.56 9.35 -25.38
N ALA A 551 -22.28 9.35 -25.77
CA ALA A 551 -21.37 8.24 -25.50
C ALA A 551 -20.04 8.73 -24.91
N TYR A 552 -19.55 8.07 -23.85
CA TYR A 552 -18.30 8.43 -23.18
C TYR A 552 -17.41 7.21 -22.95
N ALA A 553 -16.10 7.38 -23.10
CA ALA A 553 -15.11 6.36 -22.79
C ALA A 553 -14.46 6.67 -21.45
N VAL A 554 -14.38 5.70 -20.55
CA VAL A 554 -13.90 5.92 -19.17
C VAL A 554 -12.71 5.04 -18.85
N HIS A 555 -11.67 5.62 -18.25
CA HIS A 555 -10.68 4.86 -17.50
C HIS A 555 -10.92 5.03 -15.99
N PRO A 556 -11.17 3.92 -15.27
CA PRO A 556 -11.48 3.98 -13.84
C PRO A 556 -10.24 4.20 -12.94
N GLY A 557 -9.04 4.29 -13.49
CA GLY A 557 -7.79 4.17 -12.74
C GLY A 557 -7.31 2.72 -12.64
N THR A 558 -6.22 2.53 -11.89
CA THR A 558 -5.71 1.22 -11.51
C THR A 558 -6.50 0.80 -10.28
N VAL A 559 -7.47 -0.12 -10.39
CA VAL A 559 -8.43 -0.45 -9.29
C VAL A 559 -8.25 -1.89 -8.81
N ASP A 560 -8.33 -2.10 -7.49
CA ASP A 560 -8.23 -3.43 -6.85
C ASP A 560 -9.50 -4.23 -7.18
N THR A 561 -9.42 -5.08 -8.20
CA THR A 561 -10.54 -5.88 -8.71
C THR A 561 -10.05 -7.27 -9.13
N ASP A 562 -10.96 -8.23 -9.30
CA ASP A 562 -10.64 -9.56 -9.84
C ASP A 562 -10.12 -9.56 -11.29
N LEU A 563 -9.94 -8.40 -11.93
CA LEU A 563 -9.57 -8.27 -13.34
C LEU A 563 -8.19 -8.89 -13.70
N PRO A 564 -7.13 -8.85 -12.86
CA PRO A 564 -5.81 -9.42 -13.15
C PRO A 564 -5.70 -10.95 -13.02
N ARG A 565 -6.78 -11.68 -12.73
CA ARG A 565 -6.76 -13.12 -12.36
C ARG A 565 -6.09 -14.08 -13.34
N HIS A 566 -5.81 -13.65 -14.57
CA HIS A 566 -5.23 -14.47 -15.64
C HIS A 566 -3.77 -14.13 -16.00
N MET A 567 -3.15 -13.15 -15.32
CA MET A 567 -1.75 -12.73 -15.54
C MET A 567 -0.70 -13.73 -15.01
N GLY A 568 -0.77 -15.02 -15.36
CA GLY A 568 0.22 -16.03 -14.94
C GLY A 568 1.70 -15.64 -15.23
N SER A 569 2.62 -16.31 -14.54
CA SER A 569 4.10 -16.24 -14.51
C SER A 569 4.78 -14.86 -14.34
N LEU A 570 4.29 -13.78 -14.95
CA LEU A 570 4.69 -12.41 -14.59
C LEU A 570 4.22 -12.07 -13.15
N PHE A 571 3.21 -12.79 -12.67
CA PHE A 571 2.76 -12.83 -11.28
C PHE A 571 3.32 -14.00 -10.44
N PHE A 572 4.29 -14.81 -10.87
CA PHE A 572 4.85 -15.83 -9.95
C PHE A 572 5.60 -15.17 -8.76
N LEU A 573 6.02 -13.90 -8.94
CA LEU A 573 6.47 -13.00 -7.87
C LEU A 573 5.33 -12.40 -7.02
N PHE A 574 4.07 -12.64 -7.38
CA PHE A 574 2.90 -11.91 -6.89
C PHE A 574 1.74 -12.81 -6.41
N ASP A 575 1.79 -14.14 -6.66
CA ASP A 575 0.90 -15.16 -6.07
C ASP A 575 1.47 -15.72 -4.75
N HIS A 576 2.60 -15.18 -4.28
CA HIS A 576 3.03 -15.37 -2.90
C HIS A 576 2.06 -14.64 -1.98
N LYS A 577 1.57 -15.32 -0.93
CA LYS A 577 0.75 -14.73 0.16
C LYS A 577 1.34 -13.44 0.78
N LEU A 578 2.58 -13.09 0.45
CA LEU A 578 3.38 -11.95 0.91
C LEU A 578 3.29 -10.70 0.00
N VAL A 579 2.84 -10.79 -1.26
CA VAL A 579 2.95 -9.67 -2.24
C VAL A 579 1.60 -9.06 -2.64
N LYS A 580 0.50 -9.77 -2.41
CA LYS A 580 -0.87 -9.30 -2.64
C LYS A 580 -1.23 -8.01 -1.86
N PRO A 581 -0.82 -7.82 -0.59
CA PRO A 581 -1.07 -6.58 0.16
C PRO A 581 -0.22 -5.40 -0.34
N LEU A 582 1.04 -5.66 -0.73
CA LEU A 582 1.99 -4.64 -1.24
C LEU A 582 1.47 -3.94 -2.50
N LEU A 583 0.71 -4.67 -3.32
CA LEU A 583 0.10 -4.16 -4.54
C LEU A 583 -1.12 -3.27 -4.28
N ARG A 584 -1.91 -3.56 -3.23
CA ARG A 584 -3.16 -2.86 -2.86
C ARG A 584 -2.95 -1.36 -2.67
N VAL A 585 -1.76 -0.95 -2.24
CA VAL A 585 -1.33 0.45 -2.03
C VAL A 585 -1.22 1.25 -3.35
N ALA A 586 -1.10 0.59 -4.50
CA ALA A 586 -1.06 1.24 -5.82
C ALA A 586 -2.43 1.26 -6.54
N PHE A 587 -3.45 0.63 -5.96
CA PHE A 587 -4.77 0.50 -6.55
C PHE A 587 -5.80 1.41 -5.85
N LYS A 588 -6.70 2.02 -6.63
CA LYS A 588 -7.90 2.67 -6.10
C LYS A 588 -8.83 1.63 -5.48
N THR A 589 -9.64 2.04 -4.50
CA THR A 589 -10.79 1.25 -4.07
C THR A 589 -11.80 1.11 -5.22
N PRO A 590 -12.64 0.06 -5.25
CA PRO A 590 -13.73 -0.05 -6.21
C PRO A 590 -14.64 1.18 -6.27
N LEU A 591 -14.92 1.81 -5.11
CA LEU A 591 -15.72 3.03 -5.02
C LEU A 591 -15.03 4.22 -5.70
N SER A 592 -13.73 4.41 -5.46
CA SER A 592 -12.92 5.43 -6.14
C SER A 592 -12.77 5.14 -7.63
N GLY A 593 -12.73 3.85 -8.02
CA GLY A 593 -12.76 3.41 -9.40
C GLY A 593 -14.06 3.72 -10.13
N ALA A 594 -15.19 3.72 -9.42
CA ALA A 594 -16.50 4.03 -9.97
C ALA A 594 -16.71 5.53 -10.23
N GLN A 595 -15.92 6.42 -9.63
CA GLN A 595 -16.18 7.87 -9.65
C GLN A 595 -16.21 8.47 -11.05
N THR A 596 -15.29 8.09 -11.93
CA THR A 596 -15.30 8.64 -13.31
C THR A 596 -16.47 8.09 -14.13
N THR A 597 -16.88 6.84 -13.86
CA THR A 597 -18.11 6.27 -14.44
C THR A 597 -19.34 7.04 -13.95
N LEU A 598 -19.43 7.32 -12.64
CA LEU A 598 -20.51 8.12 -12.07
C LEU A 598 -20.52 9.55 -12.61
N TYR A 599 -19.36 10.21 -12.71
CA TYR A 599 -19.21 11.53 -13.31
C TYR A 599 -19.77 11.57 -14.74
N THR A 600 -19.35 10.65 -15.60
CA THR A 600 -19.85 10.60 -16.99
C THR A 600 -21.32 10.19 -17.09
N ALA A 601 -21.81 9.36 -16.17
CA ALA A 601 -23.21 8.96 -16.12
C ALA A 601 -24.16 10.06 -15.57
N LEU A 602 -23.67 10.94 -14.68
CA LEU A 602 -24.54 11.79 -13.86
C LEU A 602 -24.28 13.29 -13.99
N ASP A 603 -23.13 13.73 -14.49
CA ASP A 603 -22.86 15.16 -14.61
C ASP A 603 -23.61 15.74 -15.82
N GLU A 604 -24.58 16.62 -15.56
CA GLU A 604 -25.41 17.26 -16.58
C GLU A 604 -24.58 18.19 -17.49
N ASP A 605 -23.47 18.73 -17.01
CA ASP A 605 -22.58 19.61 -17.79
C ASP A 605 -21.91 18.87 -18.96
N LEU A 606 -21.91 17.54 -18.94
CA LEU A 606 -21.37 16.71 -20.01
C LEU A 606 -22.36 16.44 -21.15
N ALA A 607 -23.60 16.92 -21.08
CA ALA A 607 -24.66 16.58 -22.03
C ALA A 607 -24.30 16.87 -23.50
N GLU A 608 -23.39 17.83 -23.76
CA GLU A 608 -22.93 18.16 -25.12
C GLU A 608 -21.56 17.55 -25.47
N GLU A 609 -20.95 16.80 -24.55
CA GLU A 609 -19.55 16.38 -24.59
C GLU A 609 -19.34 14.92 -25.07
N SER A 610 -20.14 14.51 -26.06
CA SER A 610 -20.16 13.14 -26.59
C SER A 610 -18.87 12.76 -27.34
N GLY A 611 -18.47 11.49 -27.26
CA GLY A 611 -17.31 10.93 -27.97
C GLY A 611 -15.96 11.15 -27.29
N LYS A 612 -15.95 11.73 -26.08
CA LYS A 612 -14.75 12.06 -25.32
C LYS A 612 -14.30 10.93 -24.38
N TYR A 613 -13.06 11.05 -23.90
CA TYR A 613 -12.42 10.09 -23.00
C TYR A 613 -12.07 10.73 -21.67
N TYR A 614 -12.43 10.07 -20.57
CA TYR A 614 -12.35 10.60 -19.21
C TYR A 614 -11.55 9.69 -18.29
N ALA A 615 -10.80 10.32 -17.38
CA ALA A 615 -10.17 9.66 -16.23
C ALA A 615 -10.07 10.68 -15.10
N ASP A 616 -10.21 10.23 -13.84
CA ASP A 616 -10.18 11.10 -12.66
C ASP A 616 -11.21 12.24 -12.74
N CYS A 617 -12.43 11.94 -13.19
CA CYS A 617 -13.53 12.90 -13.34
C CYS A 617 -13.18 14.14 -14.20
N ARG A 618 -12.31 13.98 -15.20
CA ARG A 618 -11.93 15.03 -16.15
C ARG A 618 -11.65 14.47 -17.53
N GLU A 619 -11.84 15.28 -18.56
CA GLU A 619 -11.46 14.93 -19.92
C GLU A 619 -9.94 14.69 -20.02
N GLN A 620 -9.55 13.71 -20.84
CA GLN A 620 -8.17 13.33 -21.05
C GLN A 620 -7.80 13.32 -22.53
N LYS A 621 -6.55 13.69 -22.83
CA LYS A 621 -6.02 13.64 -24.20
C LYS A 621 -5.92 12.20 -24.69
N LEU A 622 -6.48 11.98 -25.89
CA LEU A 622 -6.41 10.70 -26.61
C LEU A 622 -5.05 10.46 -27.25
N SER A 623 -4.67 9.18 -27.36
CA SER A 623 -3.50 8.77 -28.14
C SER A 623 -3.66 9.09 -29.64
N LYS A 624 -2.55 9.14 -30.39
CA LYS A 624 -2.62 9.32 -31.85
C LYS A 624 -3.41 8.21 -32.54
N TYR A 625 -3.36 6.99 -32.02
CA TYR A 625 -4.09 5.85 -32.56
C TYR A 625 -5.58 6.01 -32.30
N ALA A 626 -5.97 6.36 -31.08
CA ALA A 626 -7.39 6.55 -30.71
C ALA A 626 -8.09 7.69 -31.47
N ARG A 627 -7.34 8.66 -32.00
CA ARG A 627 -7.86 9.77 -32.82
C ARG A 627 -7.96 9.46 -34.32
N ASN A 628 -7.61 8.25 -34.75
CA ASN A 628 -7.69 7.86 -36.15
C ASN A 628 -9.12 7.45 -36.51
N ASP A 629 -9.85 8.37 -37.13
CA ASP A 629 -11.25 8.18 -37.48
C ASP A 629 -11.48 7.18 -38.62
N GLU A 630 -10.53 7.03 -39.55
CA GLU A 630 -10.59 6.02 -40.61
C GLU A 630 -10.49 4.60 -40.02
N VAL A 631 -9.60 4.39 -39.05
CA VAL A 631 -9.51 3.12 -38.31
C VAL A 631 -10.77 2.87 -37.49
N ALA A 632 -11.33 3.90 -36.85
CA ALA A 632 -12.54 3.76 -36.04
C ALA A 632 -13.76 3.35 -36.90
N ALA A 633 -13.94 3.99 -38.07
CA ALA A 633 -14.98 3.62 -39.02
C ALA A 633 -14.77 2.20 -39.56
N TRP A 634 -13.54 1.84 -39.95
CA TRP A 634 -13.23 0.46 -40.36
C TRP A 634 -13.53 -0.55 -39.25
N LEU A 635 -13.14 -0.25 -38.01
CA LEU A 635 -13.38 -1.14 -36.87
C LEU A 635 -14.87 -1.31 -36.59
N TRP A 636 -15.69 -0.27 -36.78
CA TRP A 636 -17.14 -0.37 -36.68
C TRP A 636 -17.70 -1.37 -37.69
N GLU A 637 -17.41 -1.19 -38.97
CA GLU A 637 -17.90 -2.07 -40.04
C GLU A 637 -17.43 -3.51 -39.83
N GLU A 638 -16.17 -3.69 -39.44
CA GLU A 638 -15.63 -5.00 -39.15
C GLU A 638 -16.29 -5.64 -37.91
N SER A 639 -16.58 -4.85 -36.87
CA SER A 639 -17.31 -5.34 -35.68
C SER A 639 -18.74 -5.72 -36.03
N ALA A 640 -19.43 -4.94 -36.88
CA ALA A 640 -20.77 -5.25 -37.38
C ALA A 640 -20.78 -6.55 -38.18
N ARG A 641 -19.79 -6.73 -39.07
CA ARG A 641 -19.59 -7.98 -39.84
C ARG A 641 -19.33 -9.17 -38.93
N MET A 642 -18.39 -9.06 -37.99
CA MET A 642 -18.02 -10.14 -37.07
C MET A 642 -19.19 -10.54 -36.16
N THR A 643 -19.94 -9.58 -35.63
CA THR A 643 -21.08 -9.84 -34.72
C THR A 643 -22.37 -10.22 -35.45
N ARG A 644 -22.36 -10.18 -36.79
CA ARG A 644 -23.55 -10.33 -37.65
C ARG A 644 -24.66 -9.40 -37.20
N LEU A 645 -24.31 -8.13 -36.95
CA LEU A 645 -25.29 -7.11 -36.54
C LEU A 645 -26.40 -6.91 -37.60
N GLU A 646 -26.15 -7.38 -38.82
CA GLU A 646 -26.96 -7.22 -40.03
C GLU A 646 -27.09 -5.77 -40.50
N ALA A 647 -27.02 -5.64 -41.82
CA ALA A 647 -27.16 -4.43 -42.61
C ALA A 647 -28.62 -4.21 -42.99
#